data_AF-A0A2H0A9C3-F1
#
_entry.id   AF-A0A2H0A9C3-F1
#
_cell.length_a   1.000
_cell.length_b   1.000
_cell.length_c   1.000
_cell.angle_alpha   90.00
_cell.angle_beta   90.00
_cell.angle_gamma   90.00
#
_symmetry.space_group_name_H-M   'P 1'
#
loop_
_entity.id
_entity.type
_entity.pdbx_description
1 polymer ?
#
loop_
_entity_poly.entity_id
_entity_poly.type
_entity_poly.pdbx_seq_one_letter_code
_entity_poly.pdbx_strand_id
1 'polypeptide(L)'
;MKIIVLFIACLTLSCSSPNVCGIKCLVVADNYICAHKTEQESNLGGKTILRLKGIEDTTILKFDTNHLKGMTVESATLYLHKKKHDLLMVGVSTIASDWIEGHGKGYAQRHEASCFQYAAYKKTPWSYLGSDFTDVIFGQGNSLFAYAQPKLVNGWYAIPIQPDIVHALTIGDQYGLAITDEKGQIPVEKSVDSKESIFAPFLVVKAKKMDSIPPSPVSALTVIAKDGKVQLTWKPTGDDGINGKAFGYSVRYSSLPIVWDSACPVKRWKIPRKPEQGKENIELIIDGLVPCQKYYFAVQAYDEAGNKAAIAYTNIIMPEKEPEMELLEVELPQPESVPFVPVFGNGAASIWAVSDLEKVNPVTGNLLEGDNYTMPTVDTARLSNPIWDAGQKVVTIYGARNETVAFQVIVEATEKMLNNVVIQADTLSGNMGLIEAEKNIELFKLWYVPVEGAYYPDACLPLKGKFNIPDSNNKIPEHKNQAVWVDIYIPKETPSGVYEGVLSISSDEIKKPVEIGINLTVWDFCLPDTSSFVNELNAYGGIYKGMGVKRGSQEYKKIELGYHQLARKHRSTLNVLPYGYEGNISSSDYVPLIQSNRQVIDWTDWDNRFGLYLDGSAFTEGYGYYGPGMSIPVTHFYLPFNENWPVLMMDGYGVNIQEKDYPACVYEHANRAPSIERAFSMEYKESFVGMVSEYARHFQEKGWGATRFQFYLNNKYYARENGKGTAWWLLDEPAHRDDFLALAFFGQLFWKGVNTVGAGKPANFDFRVDISRPQYQREMLDGLANLQDVSYKAFFTKNRLCMERKQRFGETYWFYGGGPQIEETSASLMGLYYQAYLLGADGGLPYYTSFRHPDCWSKGEYLAIVYPGAFGPIAGLRLKVERRAVQDIEYLTLLAAKEGWSRDRVNQAVLKKIRLKGDISSKGADDPGQIAFSHLKPDDFNRLRIAMAKTMSLWE
;
A
#
# COMPACT_ATOMS: atom_id res chain seq x y z
N MET A 1 -32.07 -67.37 -35.52
CA MET A 1 -33.34 -67.18 -34.80
C MET A 1 -33.06 -67.40 -33.31
N LYS A 2 -33.20 -66.32 -32.50
CA LYS A 2 -33.43 -66.24 -31.03
C LYS A 2 -32.50 -66.91 -29.98
N ILE A 3 -31.92 -66.05 -29.11
CA ILE A 3 -31.93 -65.99 -27.61
C ILE A 3 -31.18 -67.15 -26.87
N ILE A 4 -30.17 -66.95 -25.99
CA ILE A 4 -30.16 -66.57 -24.54
C ILE A 4 -28.69 -66.27 -24.12
N VAL A 5 -28.32 -65.04 -23.70
CA VAL A 5 -28.12 -64.49 -22.32
C VAL A 5 -27.14 -65.25 -21.40
N LEU A 6 -26.01 -64.61 -21.04
CA LEU A 6 -25.44 -64.69 -19.69
C LEU A 6 -24.66 -63.40 -19.32
N PHE A 7 -25.29 -62.63 -18.44
CA PHE A 7 -24.78 -61.70 -17.42
C PHE A 7 -23.28 -61.28 -17.45
N ILE A 8 -23.05 -60.00 -17.76
CA ILE A 8 -21.97 -59.19 -17.14
C ILE A 8 -22.66 -58.21 -16.20
N ALA A 9 -22.52 -58.45 -14.89
CA ALA A 9 -22.82 -57.50 -13.85
C ALA A 9 -21.75 -56.40 -13.86
N CYS A 10 -21.94 -55.37 -14.67
CA CYS A 10 -21.30 -54.08 -14.39
C CYS A 10 -22.05 -53.45 -13.21
N LEU A 11 -21.38 -53.35 -12.06
CA LEU A 11 -21.72 -52.37 -11.03
C LEU A 11 -21.59 -50.97 -11.66
N THR A 12 -22.65 -50.49 -12.31
CA THR A 12 -22.84 -49.07 -12.56
C THR A 12 -23.25 -48.45 -11.23
N LEU A 13 -22.28 -47.86 -10.53
CA LEU A 13 -22.58 -46.79 -9.56
C LEU A 13 -23.32 -45.69 -10.34
N SER A 14 -24.63 -45.68 -10.19
CA SER A 14 -25.56 -44.76 -10.85
C SER A 14 -25.36 -43.34 -10.34
N CYS A 15 -24.44 -42.59 -10.93
CA CYS A 15 -24.49 -41.13 -10.93
C CYS A 15 -25.35 -40.65 -12.10
N SER A 16 -26.64 -40.98 -12.09
CA SER A 16 -27.59 -40.37 -13.03
C SER A 16 -27.77 -38.89 -12.67
N SER A 17 -27.80 -38.01 -13.68
CA SER A 17 -28.10 -36.59 -13.48
C SER A 17 -29.38 -36.41 -12.65
N PRO A 18 -29.44 -35.47 -11.69
CA PRO A 18 -30.63 -35.26 -10.89
C PRO A 18 -31.84 -34.94 -11.79
N ASN A 19 -33.01 -35.50 -11.46
CA ASN A 19 -34.27 -35.11 -12.09
C ASN A 19 -34.60 -33.67 -11.68
N VAL A 20 -34.52 -32.75 -12.64
CA VAL A 20 -34.69 -31.31 -12.42
C VAL A 20 -35.92 -30.79 -13.16
N CYS A 21 -36.67 -29.89 -12.53
CA CYS A 21 -37.85 -29.25 -13.10
C CYS A 21 -37.51 -27.78 -13.43
N GLY A 22 -37.51 -27.42 -14.72
CA GLY A 22 -37.15 -26.10 -15.24
C GLY A 22 -36.53 -26.19 -16.63
N ILE A 23 -36.20 -25.03 -17.22
CA ILE A 23 -35.47 -24.91 -18.48
C ILE A 23 -34.00 -25.23 -18.20
N LYS A 24 -33.44 -26.21 -18.92
CA LYS A 24 -32.04 -26.60 -18.79
C LYS A 24 -31.18 -25.84 -19.81
N CYS A 25 -30.27 -25.02 -19.32
CA CYS A 25 -29.26 -24.28 -20.09
C CYS A 25 -27.93 -25.04 -20.04
N LEU A 26 -27.41 -25.44 -21.20
CA LEU A 26 -26.17 -26.20 -21.30
C LEU A 26 -24.95 -25.26 -21.28
N VAL A 27 -23.86 -25.72 -20.69
CA VAL A 27 -22.57 -25.02 -20.77
C VAL A 27 -22.07 -25.05 -22.22
N VAL A 28 -21.63 -23.90 -22.73
CA VAL A 28 -21.11 -23.74 -24.10
C VAL A 28 -19.62 -23.47 -24.13
N ALA A 29 -19.07 -22.92 -23.05
CA ALA A 29 -17.64 -22.74 -22.87
C ALA A 29 -17.26 -22.79 -21.39
N ASP A 30 -16.10 -23.34 -21.07
CA ASP A 30 -15.51 -23.31 -19.74
C ASP A 30 -13.98 -23.22 -19.75
N ASN A 31 -13.43 -22.73 -18.65
CA ASN A 31 -12.00 -22.67 -18.41
C ASN A 31 -11.77 -22.62 -16.89
N TYR A 32 -10.54 -22.83 -16.41
CA TYR A 32 -10.15 -22.36 -15.09
C TYR A 32 -8.96 -21.41 -15.22
N ILE A 33 -9.07 -20.28 -14.54
CA ILE A 33 -8.12 -19.18 -14.55
C ILE A 33 -7.28 -19.28 -13.29
N CYS A 34 -5.96 -19.36 -13.44
CA CYS A 34 -5.01 -19.52 -12.34
C CYS A 34 -4.20 -18.24 -12.11
N ALA A 35 -4.22 -17.69 -10.90
CA ALA A 35 -3.42 -16.53 -10.50
C ALA A 35 -1.97 -16.90 -10.11
N HIS A 36 -1.62 -18.19 -10.04
CA HIS A 36 -0.27 -18.61 -9.69
C HIS A 36 0.73 -18.15 -10.76
N LYS A 37 1.89 -17.63 -10.32
CA LYS A 37 2.89 -16.98 -11.19
C LYS A 37 3.34 -17.82 -12.39
N THR A 38 3.36 -19.15 -12.25
CA THR A 38 3.78 -20.09 -13.31
C THR A 38 2.65 -20.45 -14.28
N GLU A 39 1.41 -20.12 -13.94
CA GLU A 39 0.20 -20.53 -14.68
C GLU A 39 -0.66 -19.35 -15.16
N GLN A 40 -0.35 -18.11 -14.75
CA GLN A 40 -1.14 -16.90 -15.07
C GLN A 40 -1.35 -16.61 -16.57
N GLU A 41 -0.52 -17.19 -17.44
CA GLU A 41 -0.65 -17.09 -18.90
C GLU A 41 -1.12 -18.39 -19.57
N SER A 42 -1.50 -19.39 -18.78
CA SER A 42 -2.01 -20.67 -19.29
C SER A 42 -3.47 -20.57 -19.68
N ASN A 43 -3.84 -21.29 -20.74
CA ASN A 43 -5.23 -21.53 -21.13
C ASN A 43 -5.58 -23.01 -20.94
N LEU A 44 -6.72 -23.29 -20.31
CA LEU A 44 -7.04 -24.63 -19.79
C LEU A 44 -8.46 -25.09 -20.18
N GLY A 45 -9.10 -24.43 -21.14
CA GLY A 45 -10.47 -24.73 -21.58
C GLY A 45 -10.66 -26.07 -22.29
N GLY A 46 -9.58 -26.78 -22.61
CA GLY A 46 -9.63 -28.15 -23.16
C GLY A 46 -9.53 -29.27 -22.13
N LYS A 47 -9.42 -28.96 -20.82
CA LYS A 47 -9.32 -29.97 -19.77
C LYS A 47 -10.69 -30.58 -19.45
N THR A 48 -10.70 -31.83 -18.97
CA THR A 48 -11.90 -32.55 -18.49
C THR A 48 -12.27 -32.24 -17.03
N ILE A 49 -11.41 -31.51 -16.31
CA ILE A 49 -11.54 -31.18 -14.90
C ILE A 49 -11.20 -29.70 -14.71
N LEU A 50 -12.05 -28.99 -13.97
CA LEU A 50 -11.89 -27.59 -13.60
C LEU A 50 -11.50 -27.49 -12.12
N ARG A 51 -10.54 -26.59 -11.81
CA ARG A 51 -10.02 -26.37 -10.46
C ARG A 51 -10.67 -25.19 -9.77
N LEU A 52 -10.81 -25.32 -8.46
CA LEU A 52 -11.29 -24.33 -7.51
C LEU A 52 -10.36 -24.38 -6.30
N LYS A 53 -9.61 -23.31 -6.05
CA LYS A 53 -8.63 -23.27 -4.96
C LYS A 53 -8.50 -21.85 -4.43
N GLY A 54 -9.39 -21.48 -3.50
CA GLY A 54 -9.40 -20.16 -2.87
C GLY A 54 -9.27 -19.01 -3.88
N ILE A 55 -8.20 -18.24 -3.72
CA ILE A 55 -7.83 -17.10 -4.58
C ILE A 55 -6.88 -17.46 -5.73
N GLU A 56 -6.44 -18.72 -5.81
CA GLU A 56 -5.48 -19.18 -6.81
C GLU A 56 -6.18 -19.63 -8.09
N ASP A 57 -7.21 -20.48 -7.98
CA ASP A 57 -7.94 -21.01 -9.14
C ASP A 57 -9.41 -20.59 -9.13
N THR A 58 -9.83 -19.96 -10.21
CA THR A 58 -11.23 -19.59 -10.45
C THR A 58 -11.76 -20.34 -11.67
N THR A 59 -12.85 -21.08 -11.51
CA THR A 59 -13.53 -21.73 -12.63
C THR A 59 -14.44 -20.73 -13.34
N ILE A 60 -14.40 -20.67 -14.67
CA ILE A 60 -15.29 -19.80 -15.46
C ILE A 60 -16.17 -20.61 -16.42
N LEU A 61 -17.42 -20.20 -16.57
CA LEU A 61 -18.47 -20.94 -17.29
C LEU A 61 -19.34 -20.00 -18.12
N LYS A 62 -19.67 -20.38 -19.36
CA LYS A 62 -20.69 -19.73 -20.20
C LYS A 62 -21.80 -20.72 -20.49
N PHE A 63 -23.05 -20.24 -20.50
CA PHE A 63 -24.24 -21.07 -20.74
C PHE A 63 -25.03 -20.55 -21.94
N ASP A 64 -25.69 -21.45 -22.67
CA ASP A 64 -26.71 -21.07 -23.64
C ASP A 64 -28.01 -20.67 -22.93
N THR A 65 -28.24 -19.37 -22.86
CA THR A 65 -29.42 -18.74 -22.23
C THR A 65 -30.41 -18.21 -23.26
N ASN A 66 -30.26 -18.51 -24.55
CA ASN A 66 -31.09 -17.91 -25.60
C ASN A 66 -32.60 -18.17 -25.43
N HIS A 67 -32.97 -19.32 -24.87
CA HIS A 67 -34.37 -19.67 -24.60
C HIS A 67 -35.04 -18.85 -23.47
N LEU A 68 -34.26 -18.06 -22.72
CA LEU A 68 -34.74 -17.26 -21.59
C LEU A 68 -35.00 -15.79 -21.97
N LYS A 69 -34.70 -15.38 -23.20
CA LYS A 69 -34.84 -13.98 -23.63
C LYS A 69 -36.27 -13.47 -23.43
N GLY A 70 -36.40 -12.29 -22.82
CA GLY A 70 -37.68 -11.67 -22.50
C GLY A 70 -38.45 -12.33 -21.35
N MET A 71 -37.89 -13.32 -20.65
CA MET A 71 -38.56 -13.98 -19.52
C MET A 71 -38.03 -13.46 -18.17
N THR A 72 -38.93 -13.35 -17.19
CA THR A 72 -38.54 -13.07 -15.80
C THR A 72 -38.11 -14.37 -15.11
N VAL A 73 -36.86 -14.42 -14.64
CA VAL A 73 -36.30 -15.52 -13.85
C VAL A 73 -36.84 -15.48 -12.42
N GLU A 74 -37.44 -16.58 -11.97
CA GLU A 74 -37.92 -16.71 -10.58
C GLU A 74 -36.87 -17.35 -9.67
N SER A 75 -36.17 -18.36 -10.19
CA SER A 75 -35.10 -19.05 -9.49
C SER A 75 -34.18 -19.76 -10.47
N ALA A 76 -32.92 -19.90 -10.09
CA ALA A 76 -31.94 -20.63 -10.86
C ALA A 76 -31.04 -21.48 -9.96
N THR A 77 -30.55 -22.59 -10.50
CA THR A 77 -29.64 -23.49 -9.81
C THR A 77 -28.58 -23.99 -10.78
N LEU A 78 -27.31 -23.72 -10.44
CA LEU A 78 -26.14 -24.25 -11.13
C LEU A 78 -25.84 -25.64 -10.60
N TYR A 79 -25.62 -26.59 -11.51
CA TYR A 79 -25.23 -27.96 -11.20
C TYR A 79 -23.79 -28.22 -11.64
N LEU A 80 -22.93 -28.54 -10.68
CA LEU A 80 -21.53 -28.94 -10.91
C LEU A 80 -21.30 -30.36 -10.37
N HIS A 81 -20.73 -31.25 -11.17
CA HIS A 81 -20.45 -32.60 -10.70
C HIS A 81 -19.13 -32.64 -9.92
N LYS A 82 -19.16 -33.19 -8.70
CA LYS A 82 -18.01 -33.27 -7.79
C LYS A 82 -16.94 -34.20 -8.37
N LYS A 83 -15.68 -33.74 -8.38
CA LYS A 83 -14.50 -34.58 -8.66
C LYS A 83 -13.63 -34.83 -7.45
N LYS A 84 -13.13 -33.76 -6.81
CA LYS A 84 -12.27 -33.88 -5.62
C LYS A 84 -12.66 -32.86 -4.56
N HIS A 85 -12.64 -33.32 -3.31
CA HIS A 85 -12.90 -32.56 -2.08
C HIS A 85 -14.25 -31.83 -2.08
N ASP A 86 -14.68 -31.34 -0.91
CA ASP A 86 -16.00 -30.72 -0.76
C ASP A 86 -15.97 -29.19 -0.90
N LEU A 87 -16.89 -28.66 -1.72
CA LEU A 87 -17.21 -27.22 -1.72
C LEU A 87 -18.09 -26.91 -0.50
N LEU A 88 -17.68 -25.93 0.31
CA LEU A 88 -18.39 -25.54 1.54
C LEU A 88 -19.13 -24.21 1.39
N MET A 89 -18.50 -23.25 0.69
CA MET A 89 -19.09 -21.97 0.33
C MET A 89 -18.61 -21.61 -1.07
N VAL A 90 -19.55 -21.29 -1.95
CA VAL A 90 -19.24 -20.94 -3.35
C VAL A 90 -19.51 -19.46 -3.56
N GLY A 91 -18.51 -18.78 -4.11
CA GLY A 91 -18.67 -17.45 -4.68
C GLY A 91 -19.07 -17.57 -6.13
N VAL A 92 -20.09 -16.82 -6.54
CA VAL A 92 -20.55 -16.75 -7.93
C VAL A 92 -20.52 -15.29 -8.34
N SER A 93 -19.82 -14.98 -9.42
CA SER A 93 -19.85 -13.64 -10.02
C SER A 93 -20.12 -13.72 -11.51
N THR A 94 -20.80 -12.72 -12.09
CA THR A 94 -20.76 -12.51 -13.52
C THR A 94 -19.38 -12.01 -13.96
N ILE A 95 -19.05 -12.15 -15.25
CA ILE A 95 -17.81 -11.62 -15.82
C ILE A 95 -18.17 -10.40 -16.68
N ALA A 96 -17.60 -9.24 -16.34
CA ALA A 96 -17.94 -7.96 -16.98
C ALA A 96 -17.34 -7.76 -18.38
N SER A 97 -16.48 -8.68 -18.81
CA SER A 97 -15.81 -8.67 -20.10
C SER A 97 -15.89 -10.02 -20.79
N ASP A 98 -16.04 -9.99 -22.12
CA ASP A 98 -16.08 -11.20 -22.93
C ASP A 98 -14.71 -11.89 -22.98
N TRP A 99 -14.72 -13.20 -23.21
CA TRP A 99 -13.53 -14.04 -23.17
C TRP A 99 -13.60 -15.23 -24.13
N ILE A 100 -12.43 -15.69 -24.57
CA ILE A 100 -12.28 -16.80 -25.51
C ILE A 100 -11.86 -18.05 -24.75
N GLU A 101 -12.62 -19.14 -24.88
CA GLU A 101 -12.39 -20.39 -24.16
C GLU A 101 -11.01 -21.00 -24.41
N GLY A 102 -10.60 -21.04 -25.67
CA GLY A 102 -9.42 -21.78 -26.10
C GLY A 102 -9.61 -23.30 -26.01
N HIS A 103 -8.57 -24.04 -26.35
CA HIS A 103 -8.56 -25.52 -26.38
C HIS A 103 -7.35 -26.10 -25.64
N GLY A 104 -6.75 -25.33 -24.72
CA GLY A 104 -5.54 -25.75 -24.01
C GLY A 104 -5.82 -26.92 -23.08
N LYS A 105 -5.03 -27.99 -23.18
CA LYS A 105 -5.09 -29.19 -22.30
C LYS A 105 -3.97 -29.22 -21.26
N GLY A 106 -3.07 -28.24 -21.28
CA GLY A 106 -1.90 -28.14 -20.42
C GLY A 106 -1.48 -26.68 -20.25
N TYR A 107 -0.39 -26.46 -19.51
CA TYR A 107 0.03 -25.13 -19.02
C TYR A 107 0.79 -24.28 -20.04
N ALA A 108 0.59 -24.53 -21.33
CA ALA A 108 1.23 -23.75 -22.38
C ALA A 108 0.46 -22.46 -22.64
N GLN A 109 1.19 -21.38 -22.93
CA GLN A 109 0.60 -20.15 -23.48
C GLN A 109 -0.12 -20.48 -24.79
N ARG A 110 -1.33 -19.93 -24.97
CA ARG A 110 -2.10 -20.08 -26.20
C ARG A 110 -2.50 -18.71 -26.71
N HIS A 111 -2.05 -18.40 -27.92
CA HIS A 111 -2.37 -17.12 -28.56
C HIS A 111 -3.88 -16.95 -28.68
N GLU A 112 -4.37 -15.75 -28.36
CA GLU A 112 -5.78 -15.35 -28.45
C GLU A 112 -6.77 -16.11 -27.54
N ALA A 113 -6.33 -16.92 -26.59
CA ALA A 113 -7.20 -17.58 -25.61
C ALA A 113 -7.19 -16.85 -24.24
N SER A 114 -8.20 -17.06 -23.41
CA SER A 114 -8.27 -16.42 -22.08
C SER A 114 -7.31 -17.05 -21.08
N CYS A 115 -6.74 -16.21 -20.22
CA CYS A 115 -5.89 -16.56 -19.07
C CYS A 115 -6.04 -15.51 -17.96
N PHE A 116 -5.29 -15.60 -16.86
CA PHE A 116 -5.44 -14.65 -15.75
C PHE A 116 -5.12 -13.21 -16.16
N GLN A 117 -4.11 -12.99 -16.99
CA GLN A 117 -3.70 -11.65 -17.41
C GLN A 117 -4.53 -11.08 -18.58
N TYR A 118 -5.20 -11.92 -19.38
CA TYR A 118 -5.86 -11.46 -20.62
C TYR A 118 -7.18 -12.18 -20.87
N ALA A 119 -8.18 -11.41 -21.32
CA ALA A 119 -9.41 -11.96 -21.91
C ALA A 119 -9.12 -12.71 -23.23
N ALA A 120 -8.11 -12.26 -23.97
CA ALA A 120 -7.50 -12.94 -25.10
C ALA A 120 -5.99 -12.63 -25.14
N TYR A 121 -5.15 -13.65 -24.94
CA TYR A 121 -3.71 -13.51 -24.72
C TYR A 121 -3.01 -12.60 -25.75
N LYS A 122 -2.36 -11.53 -25.25
CA LYS A 122 -1.65 -10.48 -26.01
C LYS A 122 -2.50 -9.70 -27.04
N LYS A 123 -3.82 -9.83 -27.00
CA LYS A 123 -4.76 -9.15 -27.91
C LYS A 123 -5.72 -8.23 -27.16
N THR A 124 -6.32 -8.73 -26.08
CA THR A 124 -7.39 -8.03 -25.36
C THR A 124 -7.16 -8.14 -23.86
N PRO A 125 -6.95 -7.02 -23.14
CA PRO A 125 -6.94 -7.02 -21.68
C PRO A 125 -8.34 -7.30 -21.13
N TRP A 126 -8.45 -7.67 -19.85
CA TRP A 126 -9.74 -7.88 -19.21
C TRP A 126 -10.58 -6.60 -19.12
N SER A 127 -9.99 -5.47 -18.76
CA SER A 127 -10.71 -4.18 -18.72
C SER A 127 -9.88 -3.05 -19.33
N TYR A 128 -8.76 -2.71 -18.71
CA TYR A 128 -7.81 -1.68 -19.15
C TYR A 128 -6.40 -2.26 -19.34
N LEU A 129 -5.50 -1.53 -19.99
CA LEU A 129 -4.12 -2.01 -20.16
C LEU A 129 -3.47 -2.30 -18.80
N GLY A 130 -2.99 -3.52 -18.59
CA GLY A 130 -2.42 -3.96 -17.31
C GLY A 130 -3.41 -4.53 -16.31
N SER A 131 -4.72 -4.52 -16.59
CA SER A 131 -5.72 -5.23 -15.78
C SER A 131 -5.51 -6.74 -15.81
N ASP A 132 -5.92 -7.43 -14.76
CA ASP A 132 -6.05 -8.89 -14.74
C ASP A 132 -7.51 -9.32 -14.52
N PHE A 133 -7.72 -10.63 -14.40
CA PHE A 133 -9.05 -11.20 -14.27
C PHE A 133 -9.82 -10.69 -13.04
N THR A 134 -9.13 -10.26 -11.98
CA THR A 134 -9.80 -9.75 -10.77
C THR A 134 -10.48 -8.39 -10.99
N ASP A 135 -10.13 -7.66 -12.05
CA ASP A 135 -10.69 -6.35 -12.38
C ASP A 135 -12.10 -6.42 -13.02
N VAL A 136 -12.65 -7.62 -13.25
CA VAL A 136 -13.93 -7.83 -13.97
C VAL A 136 -14.89 -8.82 -13.29
N ILE A 137 -14.63 -9.17 -12.02
CA ILE A 137 -15.42 -10.11 -11.22
C ILE A 137 -15.63 -9.58 -9.79
N PHE A 138 -16.57 -10.18 -9.07
CA PHE A 138 -16.91 -9.90 -7.67
C PHE A 138 -17.10 -8.41 -7.35
N GLY A 139 -17.89 -7.72 -8.18
CA GLY A 139 -18.22 -6.30 -8.04
C GLY A 139 -17.30 -5.39 -8.85
N GLN A 140 -16.06 -5.83 -9.11
CA GLN A 140 -15.15 -5.13 -10.00
C GLN A 140 -15.66 -5.16 -11.44
N GLY A 141 -15.42 -4.07 -12.18
CA GLY A 141 -15.98 -3.90 -13.51
C GLY A 141 -17.52 -3.92 -13.52
N ASN A 142 -18.18 -3.53 -12.42
CA ASN A 142 -19.64 -3.53 -12.32
C ASN A 142 -20.30 -4.92 -12.51
N SER A 143 -19.56 -5.98 -12.16
CA SER A 143 -20.10 -7.33 -12.18
C SER A 143 -21.08 -7.57 -11.03
N LEU A 144 -22.02 -8.49 -11.22
CA LEU A 144 -22.92 -8.98 -10.18
C LEU A 144 -22.26 -10.15 -9.48
N PHE A 145 -22.55 -10.35 -8.19
CA PHE A 145 -22.07 -11.52 -7.47
C PHE A 145 -22.93 -11.87 -6.27
N ALA A 146 -22.81 -13.11 -5.83
CA ALA A 146 -23.49 -13.66 -4.66
C ALA A 146 -22.67 -14.80 -4.06
N TYR A 147 -23.03 -15.18 -2.83
CA TYR A 147 -22.48 -16.34 -2.15
C TYR A 147 -23.56 -17.38 -1.91
N ALA A 148 -23.22 -18.64 -2.06
CA ALA A 148 -24.16 -19.74 -1.89
C ALA A 148 -23.50 -20.94 -1.22
N GLN A 149 -24.22 -21.57 -0.29
CA GLN A 149 -23.86 -22.88 0.21
C GLN A 149 -24.30 -23.94 -0.80
N PRO A 150 -23.38 -24.78 -1.31
CA PRO A 150 -23.72 -25.83 -2.27
C PRO A 150 -24.40 -26.99 -1.54
N LYS A 151 -25.43 -27.60 -2.17
CA LYS A 151 -26.04 -28.84 -1.69
C LYS A 151 -25.60 -30.02 -2.55
N LEU A 152 -24.87 -30.97 -1.98
CA LEU A 152 -24.47 -32.18 -2.69
C LEU A 152 -25.64 -33.18 -2.77
N VAL A 153 -26.05 -33.55 -3.99
CA VAL A 153 -27.12 -34.52 -4.26
C VAL A 153 -26.67 -35.45 -5.40
N ASN A 154 -26.57 -36.75 -5.14
CA ASN A 154 -26.18 -37.76 -6.12
C ASN A 154 -24.89 -37.42 -6.90
N GLY A 155 -23.87 -36.87 -6.21
CA GLY A 155 -22.60 -36.46 -6.82
C GLY A 155 -22.58 -35.06 -7.46
N TRP A 156 -23.72 -34.36 -7.49
CA TRP A 156 -23.83 -33.00 -8.03
C TRP A 156 -24.02 -31.96 -6.94
N TYR A 157 -23.23 -30.89 -6.98
CA TYR A 157 -23.51 -29.67 -6.23
C TYR A 157 -24.65 -28.92 -6.90
N ALA A 158 -25.76 -28.75 -6.19
CA ALA A 158 -26.83 -27.81 -6.54
C ALA A 158 -26.55 -26.49 -5.83
N ILE A 159 -26.25 -25.45 -6.62
CA ILE A 159 -25.83 -24.13 -6.14
C ILE A 159 -26.90 -23.11 -6.53
N PRO A 160 -27.64 -22.52 -5.57
CA PRO A 160 -28.59 -21.45 -5.86
C PRO A 160 -27.92 -20.27 -6.54
N ILE A 161 -28.51 -19.77 -7.63
CA ILE A 161 -28.05 -18.60 -8.37
C ILE A 161 -29.12 -17.52 -8.27
N GLN A 162 -28.71 -16.30 -7.94
CA GLN A 162 -29.63 -15.16 -7.88
C GLN A 162 -30.20 -14.86 -9.28
N PRO A 163 -31.51 -14.54 -9.42
CA PRO A 163 -32.15 -14.26 -10.70
C PRO A 163 -31.39 -13.25 -11.58
N ASP A 164 -31.00 -12.11 -10.99
CA ASP A 164 -30.28 -11.02 -11.67
C ASP A 164 -29.00 -11.48 -12.37
N ILE A 165 -28.28 -12.46 -11.80
CA ILE A 165 -27.10 -13.05 -12.43
C ILE A 165 -27.49 -13.72 -13.76
N VAL A 166 -28.60 -14.46 -13.78
CA VAL A 166 -29.10 -15.14 -14.98
C VAL A 166 -29.67 -14.15 -15.98
N HIS A 167 -30.38 -13.12 -15.53
CA HIS A 167 -30.86 -12.04 -16.38
C HIS A 167 -29.71 -11.35 -17.11
N ALA A 168 -28.64 -10.99 -16.38
CA ALA A 168 -27.46 -10.36 -16.97
C ALA A 168 -26.78 -11.21 -18.05
N LEU A 169 -26.74 -12.54 -17.88
CA LEU A 169 -26.25 -13.46 -18.92
C LEU A 169 -27.19 -13.52 -20.13
N THR A 170 -28.51 -13.53 -19.88
CA THR A 170 -29.54 -13.71 -20.90
C THR A 170 -29.63 -12.53 -21.85
N ILE A 171 -29.56 -11.30 -21.33
CA ILE A 171 -29.63 -10.07 -22.14
C ILE A 171 -28.29 -9.71 -22.80
N GLY A 172 -27.24 -10.52 -22.58
CA GLY A 172 -25.90 -10.27 -23.12
C GLY A 172 -25.19 -9.09 -22.46
N ASP A 173 -25.58 -8.75 -21.23
CA ASP A 173 -24.96 -7.69 -20.45
C ASP A 173 -23.67 -8.16 -19.77
N GLN A 174 -23.58 -9.44 -19.41
CA GLN A 174 -22.40 -10.07 -18.80
C GLN A 174 -22.06 -11.38 -19.49
N TYR A 175 -20.80 -11.79 -19.46
CA TYR A 175 -20.24 -12.75 -20.42
C TYR A 175 -19.86 -14.11 -19.81
N GLY A 176 -20.58 -14.54 -18.77
CA GLY A 176 -20.37 -15.82 -18.09
C GLY A 176 -20.30 -15.69 -16.58
N LEU A 177 -20.05 -16.81 -15.91
CA LEU A 177 -19.89 -16.93 -14.47
C LEU A 177 -18.44 -17.22 -14.10
N ALA A 178 -17.95 -16.58 -13.06
CA ALA A 178 -16.76 -16.93 -12.31
C ALA A 178 -17.18 -17.60 -10.99
N ILE A 179 -16.61 -18.77 -10.71
CA ILE A 179 -16.92 -19.62 -9.58
C ILE A 179 -15.65 -19.79 -8.76
N THR A 180 -15.75 -19.53 -7.46
CA THR A 180 -14.64 -19.60 -6.51
C THR A 180 -15.04 -20.42 -5.29
N ASP A 181 -14.03 -20.98 -4.63
CA ASP A 181 -14.17 -21.54 -3.29
C ASP A 181 -13.86 -20.47 -2.24
N GLU A 182 -14.83 -20.17 -1.40
CA GLU A 182 -14.76 -19.04 -0.46
C GLU A 182 -14.27 -19.46 0.93
N LYS A 183 -14.07 -20.76 1.16
CA LYS A 183 -13.40 -21.32 2.35
C LYS A 183 -11.94 -21.66 2.04
N GLY A 184 -11.25 -20.73 1.39
CA GLY A 184 -9.89 -20.90 0.88
C GLY A 184 -8.83 -21.15 1.95
N GLN A 185 -9.12 -20.93 3.24
CA GLN A 185 -8.23 -21.27 4.35
C GLN A 185 -7.95 -22.78 4.46
N ILE A 186 -8.72 -23.62 3.76
CA ILE A 186 -8.49 -25.05 3.66
C ILE A 186 -7.55 -25.29 2.47
N PRO A 187 -6.28 -25.70 2.68
CA PRO A 187 -5.26 -25.73 1.63
C PRO A 187 -5.37 -26.98 0.74
N VAL A 188 -6.57 -27.29 0.24
CA VAL A 188 -6.84 -28.44 -0.63
C VAL A 188 -7.42 -27.99 -1.96
N GLU A 189 -6.91 -28.54 -3.07
CA GLU A 189 -7.48 -28.34 -4.40
C GLU A 189 -8.87 -28.96 -4.47
N LYS A 190 -9.90 -28.16 -4.75
CA LYS A 190 -11.25 -28.66 -5.07
C LYS A 190 -11.41 -28.72 -6.58
N SER A 191 -12.21 -29.66 -7.07
CA SER A 191 -12.43 -29.78 -8.51
C SER A 191 -13.80 -30.33 -8.89
N VAL A 192 -14.23 -29.92 -10.08
CA VAL A 192 -15.49 -30.32 -10.72
C VAL A 192 -15.25 -30.75 -12.16
N ASP A 193 -16.20 -31.49 -12.74
CA ASP A 193 -16.17 -31.83 -14.16
C ASP A 193 -16.32 -30.60 -15.07
N SER A 194 -15.64 -30.64 -16.21
CA SER A 194 -15.78 -29.64 -17.28
C SER A 194 -16.79 -30.07 -18.35
N LYS A 195 -17.03 -29.20 -19.33
CA LYS A 195 -17.80 -29.40 -20.56
C LYS A 195 -17.29 -30.58 -21.37
N GLU A 196 -15.98 -30.85 -21.36
CA GLU A 196 -15.35 -31.96 -22.07
C GLU A 196 -15.60 -33.33 -21.40
N SER A 197 -16.26 -33.35 -20.23
CA SER A 197 -16.63 -34.57 -19.52
C SER A 197 -18.06 -35.02 -19.83
N ILE A 198 -18.36 -36.30 -19.56
CA ILE A 198 -19.73 -36.85 -19.59
C ILE A 198 -20.65 -36.24 -18.52
N PHE A 199 -20.08 -35.53 -17.53
CA PHE A 199 -20.80 -34.84 -16.46
C PHE A 199 -20.70 -33.31 -16.60
N ALA A 200 -20.85 -32.81 -17.82
CA ALA A 200 -20.77 -31.38 -18.13
C ALA A 200 -21.68 -30.51 -17.22
N PRO A 201 -21.19 -29.35 -16.73
CA PRO A 201 -21.98 -28.38 -15.99
C PRO A 201 -23.26 -27.95 -16.72
N PHE A 202 -24.32 -27.65 -15.96
CA PHE A 202 -25.55 -27.08 -16.52
C PHE A 202 -26.26 -26.17 -15.51
N LEU A 203 -27.04 -25.23 -16.05
CA LEU A 203 -27.89 -24.33 -15.28
C LEU A 203 -29.36 -24.75 -15.47
N VAL A 204 -30.13 -24.80 -14.38
CA VAL A 204 -31.58 -25.01 -14.43
C VAL A 204 -32.27 -23.75 -13.99
N VAL A 205 -33.19 -23.26 -14.80
CA VAL A 205 -33.90 -21.99 -14.59
C VAL A 205 -35.39 -22.22 -14.57
N LYS A 206 -36.06 -21.67 -13.56
CA LYS A 206 -37.52 -21.50 -13.55
C LYS A 206 -37.80 -20.04 -13.89
N ALA A 207 -38.53 -19.82 -14.97
CA ALA A 207 -38.93 -18.51 -15.43
C ALA A 207 -40.44 -18.48 -15.68
N LYS A 208 -41.04 -17.30 -15.53
CA LYS A 208 -42.46 -17.05 -15.83
C LYS A 208 -42.60 -15.95 -16.88
N LYS A 209 -43.87 -15.62 -17.19
CA LYS A 209 -44.43 -14.56 -18.04
C LYS A 209 -43.39 -13.64 -18.72
N MET A 210 -43.56 -13.44 -20.03
CA MET A 210 -42.81 -12.40 -20.74
C MET A 210 -43.10 -11.03 -20.15
N ASP A 211 -42.05 -10.34 -19.74
CA ASP A 211 -42.07 -8.91 -19.51
C ASP A 211 -41.80 -8.18 -20.83
N SER A 212 -42.57 -7.12 -21.08
CA SER A 212 -42.56 -6.34 -22.31
C SER A 212 -42.68 -4.84 -22.05
N ILE A 213 -42.68 -4.41 -20.79
CA ILE A 213 -42.81 -2.99 -20.44
C ILE A 213 -41.40 -2.44 -20.26
N PRO A 214 -40.98 -1.44 -21.05
CA PRO A 214 -39.64 -0.90 -20.92
C PRO A 214 -39.48 0.02 -19.69
N PRO A 215 -38.22 0.24 -19.26
CA PRO A 215 -37.86 1.27 -18.29
C PRO A 215 -38.33 2.66 -18.68
N SER A 216 -38.52 3.52 -17.69
CA SER A 216 -38.68 4.95 -17.96
C SER A 216 -37.40 5.51 -18.58
N PRO A 217 -37.51 6.48 -19.52
CA PRO A 217 -36.35 7.11 -20.11
C PRO A 217 -35.45 7.77 -19.06
N VAL A 218 -34.14 7.77 -19.34
CA VAL A 218 -33.16 8.45 -18.49
C VAL A 218 -33.50 9.93 -18.39
N SER A 219 -33.47 10.47 -17.18
CA SER A 219 -33.76 11.87 -16.88
C SER A 219 -32.57 12.55 -16.21
N ALA A 220 -32.54 13.89 -16.27
CA ALA A 220 -31.48 14.72 -15.70
C ALA A 220 -30.06 14.33 -16.19
N LEU A 221 -29.93 13.92 -17.45
CA LEU A 221 -28.63 13.64 -18.06
C LEU A 221 -27.85 14.94 -18.25
N THR A 222 -26.80 15.12 -17.45
CA THR A 222 -25.86 16.23 -17.55
C THR A 222 -24.48 15.74 -17.98
N VAL A 223 -23.68 16.66 -18.49
CA VAL A 223 -22.34 16.39 -18.99
C VAL A 223 -21.42 17.52 -18.55
N ILE A 224 -20.28 17.16 -17.97
CA ILE A 224 -19.18 18.08 -17.69
C ILE A 224 -17.91 17.52 -18.34
N ALA A 225 -17.07 18.40 -18.89
CA ALA A 225 -15.83 18.02 -19.55
C ALA A 225 -14.65 18.74 -18.88
N LYS A 226 -13.57 18.01 -18.67
CA LYS A 226 -12.30 18.54 -18.15
C LYS A 226 -11.14 17.67 -18.66
N ASP A 227 -10.11 18.32 -19.20
CA ASP A 227 -8.82 17.69 -19.57
C ASP A 227 -8.95 16.34 -20.30
N GLY A 228 -9.61 16.34 -21.47
CA GLY A 228 -9.79 15.12 -22.28
C GLY A 228 -10.71 14.05 -21.66
N LYS A 229 -11.36 14.35 -20.54
CA LYS A 229 -12.33 13.50 -19.86
C LYS A 229 -13.71 14.15 -19.85
N VAL A 230 -14.74 13.31 -19.90
CA VAL A 230 -16.14 13.68 -19.72
C VAL A 230 -16.72 12.87 -18.58
N GLN A 231 -17.39 13.56 -17.65
CA GLN A 231 -18.27 12.94 -16.67
C GLN A 231 -19.72 13.14 -17.11
N LEU A 232 -20.41 12.02 -17.35
CA LEU A 232 -21.85 11.97 -17.52
C LEU A 232 -22.50 11.71 -16.17
N THR A 233 -23.59 12.41 -15.88
CA THR A 233 -24.35 12.23 -14.64
C THR A 233 -25.84 12.12 -14.96
N TRP A 234 -26.55 11.16 -14.39
CA TRP A 234 -28.00 11.02 -14.56
C TRP A 234 -28.69 10.41 -13.35
N LYS A 235 -30.01 10.59 -13.24
CA LYS A 235 -30.81 9.97 -12.18
C LYS A 235 -31.12 8.50 -12.50
N PRO A 236 -31.09 7.60 -11.50
CA PRO A 236 -31.64 6.26 -11.66
C PRO A 236 -33.09 6.32 -12.12
N THR A 237 -33.47 5.39 -13.00
CA THR A 237 -34.80 5.35 -13.62
C THR A 237 -35.58 4.10 -13.20
N GLY A 238 -36.91 4.11 -13.38
CA GLY A 238 -37.77 2.97 -13.07
C GLY A 238 -37.67 1.85 -14.11
N ASP A 239 -38.11 0.65 -13.75
CA ASP A 239 -38.00 -0.60 -14.52
C ASP A 239 -39.21 -0.84 -15.42
N ASP A 240 -40.41 -0.80 -14.85
CA ASP A 240 -41.70 -0.88 -15.55
C ASP A 240 -42.30 0.51 -15.63
N GLY A 241 -41.82 1.31 -16.59
CA GLY A 241 -42.01 2.75 -16.56
C GLY A 241 -41.36 3.34 -15.31
N ILE A 242 -42.16 3.90 -14.38
CA ILE A 242 -41.63 4.54 -13.16
C ILE A 242 -41.52 3.59 -11.95
N ASN A 243 -42.01 2.36 -12.07
CA ASN A 243 -42.03 1.41 -10.96
C ASN A 243 -40.76 0.55 -10.97
N GLY A 244 -40.21 0.24 -9.80
CA GLY A 244 -38.98 -0.55 -9.71
C GLY A 244 -37.72 0.27 -10.02
N LYS A 245 -36.63 -0.42 -10.38
CA LYS A 245 -35.35 0.18 -10.77
C LYS A 245 -34.85 -0.50 -12.03
N ALA A 246 -34.50 0.28 -13.04
CA ALA A 246 -33.89 -0.26 -14.24
C ALA A 246 -32.67 -1.13 -13.90
N PHE A 247 -32.55 -2.24 -14.62
CA PHE A 247 -31.50 -3.23 -14.40
C PHE A 247 -30.09 -2.74 -14.79
N GLY A 248 -30.01 -1.84 -15.78
CA GLY A 248 -28.75 -1.20 -16.16
C GLY A 248 -28.88 -0.20 -17.31
N TYR A 249 -27.71 0.18 -17.86
CA TYR A 249 -27.60 1.24 -18.86
C TYR A 249 -26.63 0.85 -19.98
N SER A 250 -26.99 1.20 -21.21
CA SER A 250 -26.08 1.22 -22.36
C SER A 250 -25.67 2.64 -22.66
N VAL A 251 -24.36 2.89 -22.78
CA VAL A 251 -23.82 4.22 -23.09
C VAL A 251 -23.03 4.17 -24.39
N ARG A 252 -23.27 5.13 -25.28
CA ARG A 252 -22.53 5.30 -26.54
C ARG A 252 -22.08 6.74 -26.71
N TYR A 253 -20.97 6.94 -27.43
CA TYR A 253 -20.45 8.27 -27.76
C TYR A 253 -19.94 8.34 -29.20
N SER A 254 -19.89 9.54 -29.76
CA SER A 254 -19.44 9.79 -31.14
C SER A 254 -19.01 11.25 -31.33
N SER A 255 -18.08 11.52 -32.25
CA SER A 255 -17.75 12.88 -32.71
C SER A 255 -18.77 13.44 -33.70
N LEU A 256 -19.72 12.61 -34.16
CA LEU A 256 -20.85 12.95 -35.01
C LEU A 256 -22.18 12.72 -34.26
N PRO A 257 -23.30 13.35 -34.67
CA PRO A 257 -24.62 13.03 -34.13
C PRO A 257 -24.86 11.52 -34.08
N ILE A 258 -25.37 11.02 -32.95
CA ILE A 258 -25.45 9.57 -32.72
C ILE A 258 -26.50 8.93 -33.62
N VAL A 259 -26.03 8.00 -34.44
CA VAL A 259 -26.79 6.86 -34.95
C VAL A 259 -26.39 5.67 -34.09
N TRP A 260 -27.34 5.07 -33.37
CA TRP A 260 -27.06 4.13 -32.27
C TRP A 260 -26.09 3.02 -32.67
N ASP A 261 -26.39 2.29 -33.74
CA ASP A 261 -25.63 1.09 -34.14
C ASP A 261 -24.19 1.40 -34.58
N SER A 262 -23.92 2.58 -35.13
CA SER A 262 -22.58 3.00 -35.56
C SER A 262 -21.80 3.78 -34.50
N ALA A 263 -22.44 4.26 -33.44
CA ALA A 263 -21.77 4.99 -32.37
C ALA A 263 -20.90 4.07 -31.50
N CYS A 264 -19.79 4.61 -30.97
CA CYS A 264 -18.84 3.84 -30.18
C CYS A 264 -19.47 3.45 -28.83
N PRO A 265 -19.58 2.15 -28.50
CA PRO A 265 -20.09 1.72 -27.21
C PRO A 265 -19.05 1.93 -26.11
N VAL A 266 -19.48 2.49 -24.98
CA VAL A 266 -18.70 2.41 -23.74
C VAL A 266 -18.68 0.95 -23.28
N LYS A 267 -17.49 0.47 -22.92
CA LYS A 267 -17.32 -0.93 -22.48
C LYS A 267 -18.13 -1.18 -21.21
N ARG A 268 -18.76 -2.36 -21.14
CA ARG A 268 -19.66 -2.72 -20.04
C ARG A 268 -19.04 -2.50 -18.66
N TRP A 269 -17.78 -2.90 -18.50
CA TRP A 269 -17.09 -2.82 -17.22
C TRP A 269 -16.97 -1.39 -16.66
N LYS A 270 -17.07 -0.35 -17.51
CA LYS A 270 -17.06 1.06 -17.08
C LYS A 270 -18.41 1.57 -16.56
N ILE A 271 -19.53 0.92 -16.91
CA ILE A 271 -20.88 1.49 -16.72
C ILE A 271 -21.48 1.06 -15.38
N PRO A 272 -21.73 1.99 -14.43
CA PRO A 272 -22.39 1.64 -13.18
C PRO A 272 -23.86 1.28 -13.38
N ARG A 273 -24.34 0.30 -12.62
CA ARG A 273 -25.77 -0.05 -12.58
C ARG A 273 -26.56 0.81 -11.61
N LYS A 274 -25.91 1.32 -10.57
CA LYS A 274 -26.51 2.07 -9.47
C LYS A 274 -25.61 3.24 -9.09
N PRO A 275 -26.16 4.28 -8.44
CA PRO A 275 -25.35 5.31 -7.82
C PRO A 275 -24.32 4.72 -6.87
N GLU A 276 -23.20 5.39 -6.75
CA GLU A 276 -22.25 5.10 -5.69
C GLU A 276 -22.91 5.29 -4.32
N GLN A 277 -22.37 4.61 -3.29
CA GLN A 277 -22.91 4.71 -1.95
C GLN A 277 -22.91 6.17 -1.47
N GLY A 278 -24.05 6.66 -0.97
CA GLY A 278 -24.21 8.04 -0.53
C GLY A 278 -24.45 9.05 -1.65
N LYS A 279 -24.52 8.64 -2.93
CA LYS A 279 -24.86 9.49 -4.07
C LYS A 279 -26.30 9.25 -4.54
N GLU A 280 -26.94 10.29 -5.06
CA GLU A 280 -28.28 10.20 -5.66
C GLU A 280 -28.24 9.87 -7.16
N ASN A 281 -27.16 10.25 -7.84
CA ASN A 281 -27.02 10.13 -9.29
C ASN A 281 -25.99 9.05 -9.65
N ILE A 282 -26.13 8.49 -10.85
CA ILE A 282 -25.12 7.67 -11.49
C ILE A 282 -24.12 8.58 -12.18
N GLU A 283 -22.84 8.30 -12.01
CA GLU A 283 -21.74 9.03 -12.62
C GLU A 283 -20.87 8.09 -13.47
N LEU A 284 -20.50 8.51 -14.67
CA LEU A 284 -19.65 7.74 -15.59
C LEU A 284 -18.58 8.64 -16.19
N ILE A 285 -17.32 8.20 -16.08
CA ILE A 285 -16.18 8.89 -16.69
C ILE A 285 -15.80 8.21 -18.02
N ILE A 286 -15.75 9.01 -19.08
CA ILE A 286 -15.20 8.66 -20.39
C ILE A 286 -13.93 9.48 -20.59
N ASP A 287 -12.82 8.82 -20.89
CA ASP A 287 -11.48 9.39 -21.01
C ASP A 287 -10.96 9.29 -22.47
N GLY A 288 -9.84 9.96 -22.76
CA GLY A 288 -9.18 9.88 -24.06
C GLY A 288 -9.89 10.65 -25.19
N LEU A 289 -10.69 11.66 -24.85
CA LEU A 289 -11.39 12.50 -25.81
C LEU A 289 -10.50 13.66 -26.27
N VAL A 290 -10.63 14.05 -27.54
CA VAL A 290 -9.80 15.11 -28.14
C VAL A 290 -10.29 16.50 -27.66
N PRO A 291 -9.40 17.38 -27.16
CA PRO A 291 -9.74 18.76 -26.80
C PRO A 291 -10.33 19.56 -27.97
N CYS A 292 -11.14 20.59 -27.68
CA CYS A 292 -11.84 21.44 -28.67
C CYS A 292 -12.77 20.71 -29.67
N GLN A 293 -12.90 19.38 -29.60
CA GLN A 293 -13.77 18.58 -30.45
C GLN A 293 -15.17 18.47 -29.82
N LYS A 294 -16.22 18.54 -30.66
CA LYS A 294 -17.58 18.25 -30.22
C LYS A 294 -17.83 16.74 -30.14
N TYR A 295 -18.42 16.31 -29.04
CA TYR A 295 -18.86 14.92 -28.84
C TYR A 295 -20.34 14.87 -28.46
N TYR A 296 -21.00 13.80 -28.93
CA TYR A 296 -22.37 13.43 -28.63
C TYR A 296 -22.36 12.17 -27.77
N PHE A 297 -23.26 12.11 -26.79
CA PHE A 297 -23.42 11.00 -25.85
C PHE A 297 -24.88 10.55 -25.84
N ALA A 298 -25.08 9.24 -25.71
CA ALA A 298 -26.39 8.61 -25.61
C ALA A 298 -26.40 7.63 -24.43
N VAL A 299 -27.44 7.69 -23.61
CA VAL A 299 -27.69 6.76 -22.51
C VAL A 299 -29.07 6.14 -22.71
N GLN A 300 -29.13 4.81 -22.65
CA GLN A 300 -30.37 4.04 -22.75
C GLN A 300 -30.48 3.08 -21.55
N ALA A 301 -31.56 3.19 -20.78
CA ALA A 301 -31.86 2.24 -19.73
C ALA A 301 -32.46 0.95 -20.32
N TYR A 302 -32.18 -0.18 -19.67
CA TYR A 302 -32.78 -1.48 -19.95
C TYR A 302 -33.16 -2.22 -18.64
N ASP A 303 -34.17 -3.09 -18.72
CA ASP A 303 -34.64 -3.95 -17.63
C ASP A 303 -33.99 -5.34 -17.68
N GLU A 304 -34.40 -6.23 -16.77
CA GLU A 304 -33.89 -7.60 -16.66
C GLU A 304 -34.38 -8.54 -17.77
N ALA A 305 -35.49 -8.19 -18.45
CA ALA A 305 -36.03 -8.92 -19.59
C ALA A 305 -35.33 -8.53 -20.92
N GLY A 306 -34.67 -7.37 -20.93
CA GLY A 306 -33.97 -6.77 -22.06
C GLY A 306 -34.79 -5.75 -22.84
N ASN A 307 -35.95 -5.28 -22.33
CA ASN A 307 -36.64 -4.16 -22.95
C ASN A 307 -35.84 -2.87 -22.73
N LYS A 308 -36.01 -1.94 -23.66
CA LYS A 308 -35.16 -0.75 -23.77
C LYS A 308 -36.01 0.51 -23.74
N ALA A 309 -35.63 1.46 -22.89
CA ALA A 309 -36.24 2.77 -22.86
C ALA A 309 -35.92 3.60 -24.11
N ALA A 310 -36.60 4.74 -24.25
CA ALA A 310 -36.17 5.79 -25.16
C ALA A 310 -34.75 6.28 -24.80
N ILE A 311 -33.97 6.63 -25.82
CA ILE A 311 -32.57 7.06 -25.67
C ILE A 311 -32.54 8.52 -25.21
N ALA A 312 -31.78 8.81 -24.16
CA ALA A 312 -31.44 10.18 -23.75
C ALA A 312 -30.14 10.60 -24.42
N TYR A 313 -30.09 11.83 -24.93
CA TYR A 313 -28.92 12.38 -25.62
C TYR A 313 -28.39 13.62 -24.91
N THR A 314 -27.08 13.82 -24.96
CA THR A 314 -26.45 15.09 -24.62
C THR A 314 -25.22 15.30 -25.51
N ASN A 315 -24.66 16.51 -25.52
CA ASN A 315 -23.44 16.81 -26.25
C ASN A 315 -22.66 17.91 -25.53
N ILE A 316 -21.35 17.91 -25.71
CA ILE A 316 -20.46 18.95 -25.19
C ILE A 316 -19.35 19.21 -26.20
N ILE A 317 -18.85 20.43 -26.24
CA ILE A 317 -17.58 20.75 -26.89
C ILE A 317 -16.52 20.59 -25.81
N MET A 318 -15.54 19.73 -26.05
CA MET A 318 -14.43 19.55 -25.11
C MET A 318 -13.74 20.90 -24.90
N PRO A 319 -13.42 21.29 -23.65
CA PRO A 319 -12.65 22.49 -23.42
C PRO A 319 -11.29 22.39 -24.11
N GLU A 320 -10.65 23.53 -24.28
CA GLU A 320 -9.24 23.56 -24.65
C GLU A 320 -8.42 22.76 -23.62
N LYS A 321 -7.36 22.11 -24.09
CA LYS A 321 -6.45 21.41 -23.19
C LYS A 321 -5.88 22.45 -22.24
N GLU A 322 -5.99 22.21 -20.94
CA GLU A 322 -5.36 23.13 -19.99
C GLU A 322 -3.85 23.18 -20.26
N PRO A 323 -3.19 24.34 -20.10
CA PRO A 323 -1.76 24.43 -20.31
C PRO A 323 -1.04 23.48 -19.36
N GLU A 324 -0.06 22.76 -19.90
CA GLU A 324 0.78 21.86 -19.11
C GLU A 324 1.65 22.69 -18.17
N MET A 325 1.63 22.32 -16.89
CA MET A 325 2.54 22.91 -15.92
C MET A 325 3.91 22.24 -16.05
N GLU A 326 4.97 23.03 -15.97
CA GLU A 326 6.34 22.53 -16.07
C GLU A 326 7.19 23.05 -14.92
N LEU A 327 8.09 22.19 -14.45
CA LEU A 327 9.15 22.61 -13.54
C LEU A 327 10.24 23.31 -14.35
N LEU A 328 10.77 24.39 -13.78
CA LEU A 328 11.89 25.12 -14.38
C LEU A 328 13.06 24.19 -14.68
N GLU A 329 13.75 24.46 -15.79
CA GLU A 329 15.02 23.79 -16.06
C GLU A 329 16.08 24.24 -15.08
N VAL A 330 16.84 23.27 -14.58
CA VAL A 330 17.92 23.49 -13.63
C VAL A 330 19.14 22.73 -14.09
N GLU A 331 20.22 23.48 -14.33
CA GLU A 331 21.56 22.92 -14.36
C GLU A 331 22.10 22.91 -12.94
N LEU A 332 22.61 21.76 -12.51
CA LEU A 332 23.32 21.66 -11.25
C LEU A 332 24.68 22.38 -11.37
N PRO A 333 25.24 22.90 -10.28
CA PRO A 333 26.59 23.45 -10.30
C PRO A 333 27.58 22.47 -10.95
N GLN A 334 28.49 22.99 -11.76
CA GLN A 334 29.60 22.24 -12.36
C GLN A 334 30.90 22.91 -11.93
N PRO A 335 31.39 22.67 -10.70
CA PRO A 335 32.65 23.24 -10.25
C PRO A 335 33.81 22.83 -11.16
N GLU A 336 34.80 23.71 -11.31
CA GLU A 336 35.99 23.37 -12.09
C GLU A 336 36.74 22.22 -11.43
N SER A 337 36.96 21.15 -12.20
CA SER A 337 37.70 20.00 -11.72
C SER A 337 39.18 20.33 -11.57
N VAL A 338 39.77 19.98 -10.42
CA VAL A 338 41.21 20.10 -10.20
C VAL A 338 41.97 18.95 -10.87
N PRO A 339 43.23 19.15 -11.32
CA PRO A 339 43.98 18.12 -12.03
C PRO A 339 44.43 16.95 -11.13
N PHE A 340 44.42 17.14 -9.81
CA PHE A 340 44.78 16.12 -8.82
C PHE A 340 43.98 16.32 -7.53
N VAL A 341 43.74 15.24 -6.80
CA VAL A 341 43.05 15.28 -5.51
C VAL A 341 43.91 16.06 -4.49
N PRO A 342 43.39 17.11 -3.84
CA PRO A 342 44.14 17.86 -2.84
C PRO A 342 44.57 17.00 -1.65
N VAL A 343 45.83 17.14 -1.22
CA VAL A 343 46.38 16.45 -0.04
C VAL A 343 46.89 17.44 1.01
N PHE A 344 46.75 17.06 2.27
CA PHE A 344 47.00 17.91 3.45
C PHE A 344 47.94 17.22 4.45
N GLY A 345 48.48 17.99 5.40
CA GLY A 345 49.36 17.44 6.44
C GLY A 345 50.63 16.78 5.91
N ASN A 346 51.30 17.41 4.93
CA ASN A 346 52.44 16.84 4.19
C ASN A 346 52.11 15.52 3.47
N GLY A 347 50.91 15.41 2.90
CA GLY A 347 50.49 14.21 2.17
C GLY A 347 49.88 13.12 3.05
N ALA A 348 49.52 13.42 4.30
CA ALA A 348 48.93 12.48 5.24
C ALA A 348 47.43 12.20 5.00
N ALA A 349 46.70 13.16 4.41
CA ALA A 349 45.26 13.03 4.21
C ALA A 349 44.76 13.68 2.92
N SER A 350 43.66 13.15 2.38
CA SER A 350 42.78 13.81 1.42
C SER A 350 41.42 14.06 2.08
N ILE A 351 40.78 15.18 1.75
CA ILE A 351 39.47 15.57 2.28
C ILE A 351 38.60 16.05 1.13
N TRP A 352 37.39 15.49 1.03
CA TRP A 352 36.42 15.80 0.00
C TRP A 352 34.99 15.64 0.51
N ALA A 353 33.99 16.08 -0.25
CA ALA A 353 32.60 16.02 0.15
C ALA A 353 31.70 15.44 -0.96
N VAL A 354 30.58 14.85 -0.56
CA VAL A 354 29.57 14.24 -1.43
C VAL A 354 28.16 14.41 -0.89
N SER A 355 27.17 14.19 -1.76
CA SER A 355 25.76 14.32 -1.42
C SER A 355 25.35 13.36 -0.30
N ASP A 356 24.32 13.76 0.45
CA ASP A 356 23.59 12.93 1.41
C ASP A 356 22.97 11.65 0.81
N LEU A 357 22.87 11.55 -0.52
CA LEU A 357 22.34 10.38 -1.22
C LEU A 357 23.43 9.40 -1.70
N GLU A 358 24.71 9.69 -1.47
CA GLU A 358 25.82 8.85 -1.94
C GLU A 358 26.33 7.91 -0.84
N LYS A 359 26.83 6.73 -1.19
CA LYS A 359 27.46 5.81 -0.24
C LYS A 359 28.92 5.59 -0.61
N VAL A 360 29.82 5.81 0.35
CA VAL A 360 31.27 5.76 0.14
C VAL A 360 31.85 4.46 0.68
N ASN A 361 32.69 3.79 -0.10
CA ASN A 361 33.38 2.58 0.34
C ASN A 361 34.49 2.94 1.35
N PRO A 362 34.57 2.27 2.53
CA PRO A 362 35.58 2.60 3.54
C PRO A 362 37.02 2.24 3.14
N VAL A 363 37.22 1.38 2.13
CA VAL A 363 38.54 0.91 1.69
C VAL A 363 39.01 1.68 0.46
N THR A 364 38.19 1.74 -0.59
CA THR A 364 38.54 2.38 -1.87
C THR A 364 38.17 3.86 -1.91
N GLY A 365 37.22 4.30 -1.08
CA GLY A 365 36.60 5.63 -1.13
C GLY A 365 35.77 5.89 -2.39
N ASN A 366 35.45 4.84 -3.16
CA ASN A 366 34.59 4.97 -4.34
C ASN A 366 33.11 4.99 -3.96
N LEU A 367 32.31 5.64 -4.80
CA LEU A 367 30.88 5.77 -4.60
C LEU A 367 30.15 4.51 -5.06
N LEU A 368 29.13 4.10 -4.32
CA LEU A 368 28.24 2.99 -4.72
C LEU A 368 27.45 3.34 -5.98
N GLU A 369 27.19 4.63 -6.17
CA GLU A 369 26.48 5.19 -7.30
C GLU A 369 27.28 5.15 -8.62
N GLY A 370 28.58 4.88 -8.54
CA GLY A 370 29.48 4.63 -9.67
C GLY A 370 29.71 3.14 -9.97
N ASP A 371 30.48 2.83 -11.01
CA ASP A 371 30.64 1.45 -11.52
C ASP A 371 31.71 0.62 -10.76
N ASN A 372 32.43 1.23 -9.82
CA ASN A 372 33.71 0.71 -9.31
C ASN A 372 33.80 0.67 -7.77
N TYR A 373 32.68 0.49 -7.07
CA TYR A 373 32.60 0.59 -5.61
C TYR A 373 33.70 -0.16 -4.85
N THR A 374 34.00 -1.40 -5.24
CA THR A 374 35.04 -2.24 -4.60
C THR A 374 36.35 -2.33 -5.40
N MET A 375 36.42 -1.70 -6.57
CA MET A 375 37.59 -1.77 -7.45
C MET A 375 38.69 -0.79 -6.97
N PRO A 376 39.99 -1.13 -7.14
CA PRO A 376 41.12 -0.28 -6.75
C PRO A 376 41.37 0.87 -7.74
N THR A 377 40.29 1.55 -8.14
CA THR A 377 40.31 2.77 -8.96
C THR A 377 40.00 3.98 -8.10
N VAL A 378 40.31 5.19 -8.56
CA VAL A 378 40.00 6.43 -7.85
C VAL A 378 38.81 7.10 -8.52
N ASP A 379 37.72 7.23 -7.78
CA ASP A 379 36.53 7.96 -8.22
C ASP A 379 36.81 9.47 -8.40
N THR A 380 36.33 10.04 -9.52
CA THR A 380 36.50 11.45 -9.88
C THR A 380 35.69 12.40 -9.00
N ALA A 381 34.69 11.92 -8.24
CA ALA A 381 33.89 12.73 -7.33
C ALA A 381 34.73 13.48 -6.28
N ARG A 382 35.97 13.03 -6.02
CA ARG A 382 36.96 13.71 -5.17
C ARG A 382 37.46 15.03 -5.73
N LEU A 383 37.51 15.15 -7.07
CA LEU A 383 38.04 16.31 -7.78
C LEU A 383 36.98 17.41 -7.91
N SER A 384 35.74 17.01 -8.10
CA SER A 384 34.58 17.90 -8.20
C SER A 384 33.32 17.06 -8.30
N ASN A 385 32.22 17.52 -7.74
CA ASN A 385 30.88 17.01 -8.01
C ASN A 385 29.86 18.15 -7.84
N PRO A 386 28.56 17.96 -8.14
CA PRO A 386 27.58 19.04 -8.12
C PRO A 386 27.43 19.83 -6.82
N ILE A 387 27.89 19.29 -5.70
CA ILE A 387 27.89 19.99 -4.42
C ILE A 387 29.30 20.35 -3.92
N TRP A 388 30.38 19.80 -4.50
CA TRP A 388 31.74 19.91 -4.00
C TRP A 388 32.68 20.52 -5.03
N ASP A 389 33.28 21.65 -4.66
CA ASP A 389 34.38 22.29 -5.38
C ASP A 389 35.69 22.01 -4.64
N ALA A 390 36.53 21.11 -5.16
CA ALA A 390 37.80 20.78 -4.52
C ALA A 390 38.85 21.90 -4.66
N GLY A 391 38.75 22.74 -5.70
CA GLY A 391 39.67 23.85 -5.93
C GLY A 391 39.49 24.95 -4.89
N GLN A 392 38.23 25.27 -4.58
CA GLN A 392 37.87 26.25 -3.54
C GLN A 392 37.73 25.63 -2.15
N LYS A 393 37.57 24.30 -2.07
CA LYS A 393 37.21 23.54 -0.86
C LYS A 393 35.86 23.98 -0.28
N VAL A 394 34.85 24.09 -1.14
CA VAL A 394 33.52 24.58 -0.76
C VAL A 394 32.45 23.55 -1.08
N VAL A 395 31.54 23.34 -0.14
CA VAL A 395 30.29 22.60 -0.32
C VAL A 395 29.13 23.58 -0.58
N THR A 396 28.35 23.37 -1.64
CA THR A 396 27.18 24.19 -1.96
C THR A 396 25.89 23.38 -1.82
N ILE A 397 24.97 23.86 -0.98
CA ILE A 397 23.70 23.18 -0.64
C ILE A 397 22.52 24.15 -0.55
N TYR A 398 21.30 23.61 -0.62
CA TYR A 398 20.05 24.38 -0.70
C TYR A 398 18.98 23.80 0.23
N GLY A 399 18.29 24.64 1.00
CA GLY A 399 17.24 24.20 1.93
C GLY A 399 16.18 25.26 2.19
N ALA A 400 15.00 24.81 2.61
CA ALA A 400 13.91 25.66 3.06
C ALA A 400 14.01 25.91 4.56
N ARG A 401 13.22 26.86 5.07
CA ARG A 401 13.08 27.04 6.52
C ARG A 401 12.38 25.83 7.14
N ASN A 402 12.70 25.51 8.40
CA ASN A 402 12.24 24.32 9.13
C ASN A 402 12.69 22.99 8.49
N GLU A 403 13.80 23.00 7.76
CA GLU A 403 14.32 21.83 7.06
C GLU A 403 15.65 21.36 7.65
N THR A 404 15.93 20.05 7.64
CA THR A 404 17.29 19.54 7.85
C THR A 404 17.91 19.15 6.51
N VAL A 405 18.91 19.92 6.06
CA VAL A 405 19.72 19.57 4.89
C VAL A 405 20.98 18.83 5.32
N ALA A 406 21.57 18.04 4.42
CA ALA A 406 22.73 17.25 4.75
C ALA A 406 23.71 17.08 3.58
N PHE A 407 24.94 16.73 3.94
CA PHE A 407 25.99 16.25 3.04
C PHE A 407 26.97 15.38 3.83
N GLN A 408 27.95 14.80 3.16
CA GLN A 408 29.00 14.00 3.80
C GLN A 408 30.37 14.61 3.52
N VAL A 409 31.23 14.62 4.53
CA VAL A 409 32.66 14.90 4.40
C VAL A 409 33.44 13.62 4.62
N ILE A 410 34.35 13.31 3.71
CA ILE A 410 35.14 12.09 3.73
C ILE A 410 36.57 12.49 4.10
N VAL A 411 37.09 11.84 5.13
CA VAL A 411 38.49 11.93 5.53
C VAL A 411 39.19 10.66 5.07
N GLU A 412 40.13 10.79 4.15
CA GLU A 412 40.90 9.70 3.56
C GLU A 412 42.35 9.74 4.07
N ALA A 413 42.81 8.66 4.70
CA ALA A 413 44.21 8.48 5.11
C ALA A 413 45.04 7.95 3.92
N THR A 414 45.95 8.78 3.39
CA THR A 414 46.68 8.49 2.13
C THR A 414 47.93 7.64 2.32
N GLU A 415 48.60 7.70 3.48
CA GLU A 415 49.88 7.00 3.68
C GLU A 415 49.88 5.87 4.72
N LYS A 416 49.02 5.91 5.76
CA LYS A 416 48.67 4.73 6.60
C LYS A 416 47.67 5.00 7.72
N MET A 417 47.81 6.09 8.48
CA MET A 417 46.98 6.33 9.66
C MET A 417 46.82 7.82 9.95
N LEU A 418 45.63 8.21 10.40
CA LEU A 418 45.34 9.52 10.97
C LEU A 418 44.86 9.34 12.41
N ASN A 419 45.57 9.98 13.35
CA ASN A 419 45.28 9.90 14.77
C ASN A 419 44.54 11.14 15.27
N ASN A 420 43.61 10.93 16.19
CA ASN A 420 42.92 12.00 16.88
C ASN A 420 42.24 13.00 15.93
N VAL A 421 41.61 12.50 14.85
CA VAL A 421 40.86 13.31 13.90
C VAL A 421 39.73 14.04 14.64
N VAL A 422 39.68 15.35 14.50
CA VAL A 422 38.68 16.26 15.05
C VAL A 422 38.03 17.00 13.89
N ILE A 423 36.69 17.04 13.89
CA ILE A 423 35.90 17.86 12.98
C ILE A 423 35.04 18.80 13.83
N GLN A 424 35.06 20.09 13.52
CA GLN A 424 34.30 21.13 14.19
C GLN A 424 33.56 21.97 13.16
N ALA A 425 32.32 22.32 13.45
CA ALA A 425 31.51 23.19 12.62
C ALA A 425 31.36 24.57 13.26
N ASP A 426 31.52 25.61 12.45
CA ASP A 426 31.31 27.00 12.86
C ASP A 426 29.88 27.46 12.55
N THR A 427 29.43 28.49 13.28
CA THR A 427 28.13 29.15 13.04
C THR A 427 28.08 29.69 11.61
N LEU A 428 27.02 29.36 10.87
CA LEU A 428 26.84 29.89 9.52
C LEU A 428 26.29 31.33 9.61
N SER A 429 26.97 32.25 8.94
CA SER A 429 26.65 33.68 8.95
C SER A 429 26.05 34.09 7.61
N GLY A 430 24.89 34.74 7.64
CA GLY A 430 24.28 35.37 6.48
C GLY A 430 24.03 36.85 6.73
N ASN A 431 23.76 37.61 5.67
CA ASN A 431 23.58 39.07 5.76
C ASN A 431 22.47 39.51 6.74
N MET A 432 21.51 38.65 7.05
CA MET A 432 20.34 38.95 7.87
C MET A 432 20.18 38.06 9.11
N GLY A 433 21.13 37.18 9.43
CA GLY A 433 21.03 36.31 10.60
C GLY A 433 22.13 35.26 10.72
N LEU A 434 22.00 34.39 11.73
CA LEU A 434 22.95 33.33 12.06
C LEU A 434 22.25 31.97 12.17
N ILE A 435 22.94 30.89 11.78
CA ILE A 435 22.56 29.51 12.10
C ILE A 435 23.61 28.96 13.06
N GLU A 436 23.29 28.99 14.37
CA GLU A 436 24.23 28.63 15.44
C GLU A 436 24.63 27.15 15.36
N ALA A 437 25.94 26.88 15.26
CA ALA A 437 26.44 25.52 15.06
C ALA A 437 26.08 24.57 16.21
N GLU A 438 26.25 25.02 17.46
CA GLU A 438 26.01 24.19 18.65
C GLU A 438 24.59 23.60 18.71
N LYS A 439 23.61 24.34 18.19
CA LYS A 439 22.19 23.94 18.21
C LYS A 439 21.72 23.28 16.93
N ASN A 440 22.27 23.68 15.79
CA ASN A 440 21.70 23.39 14.48
C ASN A 440 22.55 22.49 13.60
N ILE A 441 23.84 22.30 13.94
CA ILE A 441 24.74 21.46 13.16
C ILE A 441 25.12 20.23 13.97
N GLU A 442 24.82 19.06 13.43
CA GLU A 442 25.17 17.79 14.04
C GLU A 442 26.08 16.97 13.12
N LEU A 443 27.15 16.46 13.70
CA LEU A 443 28.12 15.61 13.01
C LEU A 443 27.89 14.16 13.43
N PHE A 444 27.91 13.24 12.46
CA PHE A 444 27.79 11.81 12.71
C PHE A 444 28.88 11.04 11.97
N LYS A 445 29.67 10.26 12.70
CA LYS A 445 30.61 9.30 12.10
C LYS A 445 29.81 8.11 11.57
N LEU A 446 29.91 7.81 10.28
CA LEU A 446 29.21 6.67 9.71
C LEU A 446 29.90 5.36 10.10
N TRP A 447 29.14 4.44 10.70
CA TRP A 447 29.56 3.08 10.97
C TRP A 447 29.28 2.19 9.76
N TYR A 448 30.25 1.36 9.40
CA TYR A 448 30.12 0.48 8.25
C TYR A 448 29.79 -0.95 8.69
N VAL A 449 28.81 -1.54 8.00
CA VAL A 449 28.38 -2.92 8.23
C VAL A 449 28.80 -3.81 7.05
N PRO A 450 29.19 -5.07 7.30
CA PRO A 450 29.54 -5.99 6.23
C PRO A 450 28.30 -6.57 5.57
N VAL A 451 28.29 -6.60 4.23
CA VAL A 451 27.29 -7.27 3.38
C VAL A 451 28.00 -7.88 2.18
N GLU A 452 27.80 -9.19 1.95
CA GLU A 452 28.32 -9.94 0.80
C GLU A 452 29.79 -9.66 0.40
N GLY A 453 30.67 -9.53 1.39
CA GLY A 453 32.11 -9.34 1.17
C GLY A 453 32.55 -7.89 0.93
N ALA A 454 31.64 -6.92 1.02
CA ALA A 454 31.93 -5.49 1.04
C ALA A 454 31.40 -4.83 2.33
N TYR A 455 31.74 -3.56 2.53
CA TYR A 455 31.32 -2.76 3.68
C TYR A 455 30.53 -1.54 3.20
N TYR A 456 29.44 -1.24 3.90
CA TYR A 456 28.51 -0.17 3.53
C TYR A 456 28.21 0.71 4.74
N PRO A 457 28.18 2.05 4.59
CA PRO A 457 27.80 2.93 5.68
C PRO A 457 26.29 2.76 5.97
N ASP A 458 25.94 2.54 7.24
CA ASP A 458 24.53 2.49 7.65
C ASP A 458 24.27 3.21 8.98
N ALA A 459 24.91 2.90 10.10
CA ALA A 459 24.58 3.60 11.36
C ALA A 459 25.26 4.98 11.49
N CYS A 460 24.51 6.03 11.80
CA CYS A 460 25.01 7.40 11.97
C CYS A 460 25.37 7.70 13.44
N LEU A 461 26.59 7.38 13.86
CA LEU A 461 27.04 7.56 15.25
C LEU A 461 27.28 9.04 15.57
N PRO A 462 26.60 9.66 16.56
CA PRO A 462 26.86 11.05 16.94
C PRO A 462 28.34 11.29 17.26
N LEU A 463 28.95 12.30 16.63
CA LEU A 463 30.38 12.62 16.73
C LEU A 463 30.59 13.83 17.64
N LYS A 464 30.94 13.57 18.91
CA LYS A 464 31.31 14.62 19.90
C LYS A 464 32.79 14.61 20.30
N GLY A 465 33.57 13.69 19.75
CA GLY A 465 34.94 13.44 20.17
C GLY A 465 35.87 13.14 18.99
N LYS A 466 37.04 12.62 19.31
CA LYS A 466 38.07 12.28 18.32
C LYS A 466 37.88 10.86 17.80
N PHE A 467 38.36 10.60 16.59
CA PHE A 467 38.42 9.24 16.05
C PHE A 467 39.74 9.02 15.30
N ASN A 468 40.05 7.76 15.02
CA ASN A 468 41.22 7.37 14.25
C ASN A 468 40.80 6.76 12.92
N ILE A 469 41.68 6.81 11.93
CA ILE A 469 41.58 6.07 10.67
C ILE A 469 42.88 5.27 10.53
N PRO A 470 42.84 3.92 10.53
CA PRO A 470 41.67 3.05 10.63
C PRO A 470 40.96 3.12 12.00
N ASP A 471 39.65 2.92 12.04
CA ASP A 471 38.90 2.79 13.30
C ASP A 471 39.03 1.36 13.85
N SER A 472 39.73 1.22 14.97
CA SER A 472 39.95 -0.06 15.64
C SER A 472 38.68 -0.73 16.16
N ASN A 473 37.58 0.01 16.33
CA ASN A 473 36.30 -0.54 16.77
C ASN A 473 35.53 -1.21 15.63
N ASN A 474 35.55 -0.64 14.42
CA ASN A 474 34.80 -1.16 13.28
C ASN A 474 35.50 -2.37 12.63
N LYS A 475 36.83 -2.51 12.82
CA LYS A 475 37.64 -3.67 12.38
C LYS A 475 37.54 -3.98 10.88
N ILE A 476 37.44 -2.94 10.06
CA ILE A 476 37.39 -3.06 8.60
C ILE A 476 38.83 -3.29 8.08
N PRO A 477 39.08 -4.35 7.28
CA PRO A 477 40.38 -4.54 6.64
C PRO A 477 40.73 -3.37 5.71
N GLU A 478 41.97 -2.89 5.79
CA GLU A 478 42.47 -1.80 4.94
C GLU A 478 41.61 -0.52 4.97
N HIS A 479 41.01 -0.22 6.14
CA HIS A 479 40.20 0.98 6.32
C HIS A 479 41.00 2.26 6.13
N LYS A 480 40.65 3.02 5.10
CA LYS A 480 41.32 4.28 4.72
C LYS A 480 40.38 5.48 4.71
N ASN A 481 39.08 5.26 4.55
CA ASN A 481 38.09 6.33 4.35
C ASN A 481 37.05 6.32 5.47
N GLN A 482 36.91 7.45 6.16
CA GLN A 482 35.85 7.66 7.14
C GLN A 482 34.91 8.77 6.65
N ALA A 483 33.68 8.40 6.33
CA ALA A 483 32.63 9.35 6.05
C ALA A 483 32.05 9.91 7.36
N VAL A 484 31.86 11.23 7.39
CA VAL A 484 31.20 11.97 8.45
C VAL A 484 30.01 12.71 7.82
N TRP A 485 28.82 12.34 8.27
CA TRP A 485 27.57 12.97 7.88
C TRP A 485 27.37 14.27 8.64
N VAL A 486 26.93 15.31 7.93
CA VAL A 486 26.69 16.65 8.46
C VAL A 486 25.21 16.97 8.28
N ASP A 487 24.46 17.05 9.39
CA ASP A 487 23.10 17.59 9.39
C ASP A 487 23.15 19.09 9.72
N ILE A 488 22.45 19.91 8.94
CA ILE A 488 22.21 21.32 9.23
C ILE A 488 20.69 21.53 9.29
N TYR A 489 20.15 21.74 10.49
CA TYR A 489 18.77 22.19 10.67
C TYR A 489 18.68 23.70 10.42
N ILE A 490 17.75 24.12 9.58
CA ILE A 490 17.48 25.52 9.27
C ILE A 490 16.26 25.94 10.10
N PRO A 491 16.43 26.73 11.17
CA PRO A 491 15.31 27.17 11.99
C PRO A 491 14.21 27.87 11.19
N LYS A 492 12.95 27.74 11.63
CA LYS A 492 11.76 28.31 11.00
C LYS A 492 11.84 29.82 10.76
N GLU A 493 12.47 30.53 11.69
CA GLU A 493 12.62 31.99 11.68
C GLU A 493 13.87 32.47 10.93
N THR A 494 14.67 31.56 10.37
CA THR A 494 15.87 31.93 9.59
C THR A 494 15.46 32.72 8.36
N PRO A 495 15.93 33.96 8.16
CA PRO A 495 15.66 34.71 6.93
C PRO A 495 16.16 33.96 5.69
N SER A 496 15.50 34.14 4.55
CA SER A 496 16.00 33.63 3.29
C SER A 496 17.27 34.38 2.86
N GLY A 497 18.15 33.69 2.14
CA GLY A 497 19.44 34.24 1.70
C GLY A 497 20.58 33.22 1.72
N VAL A 498 21.80 33.73 1.52
CA VAL A 498 23.03 32.92 1.53
C VAL A 498 23.67 32.99 2.91
N TYR A 499 24.08 31.82 3.41
CA TYR A 499 24.77 31.64 4.69
C TYR A 499 26.10 30.91 4.45
N GLU A 500 27.16 31.45 5.02
CA GLU A 500 28.52 30.95 4.86
C GLU A 500 29.13 30.55 6.21
N GLY A 501 29.92 29.48 6.22
CA GLY A 501 30.69 29.06 7.39
C GLY A 501 31.70 27.98 7.01
N VAL A 502 32.35 27.37 7.99
CA VAL A 502 33.40 26.37 7.74
C VAL A 502 33.26 25.14 8.62
N LEU A 503 33.72 24.00 8.09
CA LEU A 503 34.10 22.81 8.85
C LEU A 503 35.61 22.76 8.97
N SER A 504 36.12 22.80 10.19
CA SER A 504 37.53 22.70 10.51
C SER A 504 37.92 21.25 10.82
N ILE A 505 38.88 20.70 10.09
CA ILE A 505 39.34 19.32 10.22
C ILE A 505 40.82 19.29 10.60
N SER A 506 41.15 18.61 11.69
CA SER A 506 42.53 18.48 12.18
C SER A 506 42.82 17.08 12.68
N SER A 507 44.09 16.72 12.76
CA SER A 507 44.59 15.46 13.34
C SER A 507 46.01 15.69 13.88
N ASP A 508 46.63 14.69 14.50
CA ASP A 508 48.02 14.80 14.94
C ASP A 508 48.98 15.02 13.74
N GLU A 509 48.63 14.48 12.58
CA GLU A 509 49.32 14.61 11.29
C GLU A 509 48.92 15.89 10.52
N ILE A 510 47.71 16.41 10.74
CA ILE A 510 47.19 17.65 10.14
C ILE A 510 47.20 18.78 11.19
N LYS A 511 48.38 19.34 11.46
CA LYS A 511 48.58 20.36 12.51
C LYS A 511 47.92 21.70 12.23
N LYS A 512 47.82 22.10 10.96
CA LYS A 512 47.05 23.27 10.54
C LYS A 512 45.68 22.76 10.08
N PRO A 513 44.58 23.13 10.76
CA PRO A 513 43.25 22.69 10.36
C PRO A 513 42.98 22.98 8.88
N VAL A 514 42.36 22.01 8.21
CA VAL A 514 41.83 22.17 6.86
C VAL A 514 40.40 22.69 7.00
N GLU A 515 40.15 23.87 6.43
CA GLU A 515 38.84 24.50 6.40
C GLU A 515 38.11 24.10 5.11
N ILE A 516 36.92 23.54 5.29
CA ILE A 516 35.96 23.22 4.24
C ILE A 516 34.82 24.24 4.34
N GLY A 517 34.68 25.12 3.34
CA GLY A 517 33.62 26.12 3.30
C GLY A 517 32.25 25.47 3.09
N ILE A 518 31.23 26.03 3.73
CA ILE A 518 29.82 25.70 3.51
C ILE A 518 29.15 26.94 2.93
N ASN A 519 28.51 26.78 1.77
CA ASN A 519 27.63 27.75 1.16
C ASN A 519 26.20 27.19 1.15
N LEU A 520 25.34 27.73 2.02
CA LEU A 520 23.94 27.32 2.14
C LEU A 520 23.02 28.42 1.64
N THR A 521 22.21 28.11 0.63
CA THR A 521 21.09 28.97 0.22
C THR A 521 19.81 28.55 0.94
N VAL A 522 19.22 29.48 1.70
CA VAL A 522 17.92 29.33 2.36
C VAL A 522 16.82 29.94 1.49
N TRP A 523 15.84 29.11 1.09
CA TRP A 523 14.69 29.54 0.29
C TRP A 523 13.70 30.41 1.09
N ASP A 524 12.85 31.15 0.37
CA ASP A 524 11.84 32.06 0.91
C ASP A 524 10.60 31.36 1.51
N PHE A 525 10.42 30.07 1.28
CA PHE A 525 9.34 29.28 1.88
C PHE A 525 9.79 28.45 3.09
N CYS A 526 8.82 27.91 3.83
CA CYS A 526 9.03 27.14 5.04
C CYS A 526 8.29 25.81 4.95
N LEU A 527 8.93 24.72 5.37
CA LEU A 527 8.27 23.42 5.50
C LEU A 527 7.31 23.43 6.70
N PRO A 528 6.15 22.74 6.60
CA PRO A 528 5.20 22.64 7.71
C PRO A 528 5.78 21.83 8.88
N ASP A 529 5.27 22.08 10.09
CA ASP A 529 5.66 21.35 11.31
C ASP A 529 5.09 19.92 11.37
N THR A 530 3.98 19.70 10.67
CA THR A 530 3.37 18.38 10.44
C THR A 530 3.61 17.98 8.99
N SER A 531 4.17 16.79 8.77
CA SER A 531 4.38 16.26 7.42
C SER A 531 3.05 15.97 6.73
N SER A 532 2.94 16.35 5.45
CA SER A 532 1.83 16.03 4.57
C SER A 532 1.82 14.56 4.12
N PHE A 533 2.98 13.90 4.25
CA PHE A 533 3.17 12.47 4.00
C PHE A 533 3.66 11.77 5.26
N VAL A 534 2.94 10.75 5.71
CA VAL A 534 3.31 10.02 6.93
C VAL A 534 4.47 9.07 6.64
N ASN A 535 5.53 9.17 7.45
CA ASN A 535 6.56 8.14 7.52
C ASN A 535 6.48 7.41 8.87
N GLU A 536 6.05 6.15 8.86
CA GLU A 536 5.88 5.34 10.06
C GLU A 536 7.13 4.49 10.34
N LEU A 537 7.67 4.61 11.55
CA LEU A 537 8.66 3.68 12.08
C LEU A 537 7.94 2.63 12.92
N ASN A 538 7.50 1.56 12.26
CA ASN A 538 6.73 0.49 12.90
C ASN A 538 7.62 -0.39 13.80
N ALA A 539 7.11 -0.76 14.98
CA ALA A 539 7.80 -1.62 15.94
C ALA A 539 6.91 -2.78 16.42
N TYR A 540 7.11 -3.97 15.84
CA TYR A 540 6.49 -5.19 16.36
C TYR A 540 7.17 -5.66 17.65
N GLY A 541 6.39 -5.80 18.73
CA GLY A 541 6.88 -6.40 19.98
C GLY A 541 7.83 -5.50 20.80
N GLY A 542 7.85 -4.19 20.50
CA GLY A 542 8.53 -3.14 21.28
C GLY A 542 9.99 -2.85 20.89
N ILE A 543 10.49 -1.72 21.39
CA ILE A 543 11.82 -1.13 21.10
C ILE A 543 12.90 -1.43 22.15
N TYR A 544 12.60 -2.30 23.13
CA TYR A 544 13.43 -2.51 24.32
C TYR A 544 14.46 -3.62 24.18
N LYS A 545 14.18 -4.64 23.34
CA LYS A 545 14.94 -5.91 23.33
C LYS A 545 16.42 -5.71 22.99
N GLY A 546 16.73 -4.79 22.07
CA GLY A 546 18.12 -4.50 21.68
C GLY A 546 18.92 -3.70 22.69
N MET A 547 18.23 -3.02 23.61
CA MET A 547 18.87 -2.15 24.61
C MET A 547 19.18 -2.92 25.91
N GLY A 548 18.80 -4.19 26.01
CA GLY A 548 18.95 -4.98 27.24
C GLY A 548 18.10 -4.47 28.41
N VAL A 549 17.06 -3.68 28.14
CA VAL A 549 16.19 -3.10 29.18
C VAL A 549 14.86 -3.86 29.31
N LYS A 550 14.29 -3.84 30.52
CA LYS A 550 13.00 -4.47 30.79
C LYS A 550 11.86 -3.52 30.38
N ARG A 551 10.90 -4.02 29.59
CA ARG A 551 9.68 -3.29 29.24
C ARG A 551 8.93 -2.82 30.51
N GLY A 552 8.44 -1.58 30.46
CA GLY A 552 7.74 -0.91 31.55
C GLY A 552 8.61 -0.36 32.70
N SER A 553 9.93 -0.59 32.69
CA SER A 553 10.82 0.02 33.68
C SER A 553 11.00 1.53 33.45
N GLN A 554 11.55 2.24 34.43
CA GLN A 554 11.85 3.68 34.29
C GLN A 554 12.93 3.95 33.22
N GLU A 555 13.90 3.04 33.09
CA GLU A 555 14.91 3.07 32.03
C GLU A 555 14.28 2.92 30.66
N TYR A 556 13.29 2.01 30.54
CA TYR A 556 12.55 1.84 29.29
C TYR A 556 11.77 3.11 28.90
N LYS A 557 11.09 3.76 29.86
CA LYS A 557 10.38 5.03 29.59
C LYS A 557 11.30 6.14 29.08
N LYS A 558 12.53 6.24 29.62
CA LYS A 558 13.56 7.19 29.14
C LYS A 558 14.01 6.88 27.71
N ILE A 559 14.20 5.60 27.41
CA ILE A 559 14.58 5.15 26.06
C ILE A 559 13.46 5.41 25.07
N GLU A 560 12.21 5.11 25.44
CA GLU A 560 11.02 5.36 24.63
C GLU A 560 10.90 6.83 24.23
N LEU A 561 11.10 7.76 25.17
CA LEU A 561 11.17 9.20 24.88
C LEU A 561 12.22 9.51 23.80
N GLY A 562 13.43 8.95 23.94
CA GLY A 562 14.50 9.13 22.96
C GLY A 562 14.15 8.61 21.56
N TYR A 563 13.44 7.48 21.45
CA TYR A 563 12.98 6.96 20.16
C TYR A 563 11.90 7.84 19.53
N HIS A 564 10.94 8.34 20.31
CA HIS A 564 9.96 9.30 19.79
C HIS A 564 10.63 10.60 19.30
N GLN A 565 11.58 11.13 20.08
CA GLN A 565 12.34 12.32 19.69
C GLN A 565 13.20 12.10 18.44
N LEU A 566 13.83 10.92 18.32
CA LEU A 566 14.57 10.55 17.12
C LEU A 566 13.64 10.51 15.90
N ALA A 567 12.49 9.85 16.01
CA ALA A 567 11.50 9.78 14.93
C ALA A 567 11.04 11.19 14.51
N ARG A 568 10.68 12.04 15.48
CA ARG A 568 10.27 13.43 15.24
C ARG A 568 11.33 14.22 14.49
N LYS A 569 12.59 14.12 14.91
CA LYS A 569 13.74 14.78 14.26
C LYS A 569 13.92 14.34 12.80
N HIS A 570 13.43 13.17 12.45
CA HIS A 570 13.44 12.63 11.09
C HIS A 570 12.08 12.75 10.39
N ARG A 571 11.21 13.67 10.84
CA ARG A 571 9.86 13.90 10.28
C ARG A 571 9.04 12.61 10.16
N SER A 572 9.28 11.68 11.08
CA SER A 572 8.70 10.35 11.14
C SER A 572 7.95 10.17 12.47
N THR A 573 7.11 9.14 12.54
CA THR A 573 6.39 8.79 13.79
C THR A 573 6.74 7.37 14.18
N LEU A 574 7.23 7.19 15.42
CA LEU A 574 7.37 5.87 16.03
C LEU A 574 5.98 5.34 16.38
N ASN A 575 5.65 4.15 15.91
CA ASN A 575 4.41 3.46 16.26
C ASN A 575 4.71 2.06 16.81
N VAL A 576 4.38 1.84 18.09
CA VAL A 576 4.74 0.62 18.81
C VAL A 576 3.52 -0.26 18.99
N LEU A 577 3.52 -1.44 18.37
CA LEU A 577 2.41 -2.38 18.53
C LEU A 577 2.53 -3.08 19.90
N PRO A 578 1.51 -2.98 20.79
CA PRO A 578 1.62 -3.48 22.16
C PRO A 578 1.42 -5.00 22.30
N TYR A 579 1.05 -5.69 21.24
CA TYR A 579 0.82 -7.13 21.18
C TYR A 579 1.52 -7.76 19.97
N GLY A 580 1.76 -9.08 20.05
CA GLY A 580 2.33 -9.88 18.97
C GLY A 580 1.26 -10.45 18.03
N TYR A 581 1.68 -11.32 17.10
CA TYR A 581 0.76 -12.08 16.25
C TYR A 581 -0.06 -13.11 17.04
N GLU A 582 0.24 -13.31 18.33
CA GLU A 582 -0.56 -14.11 19.25
C GLU A 582 -1.79 -13.37 19.79
N GLY A 583 -1.85 -12.03 19.66
CA GLY A 583 -2.93 -11.19 20.17
C GLY A 583 -2.87 -10.91 21.69
N ASN A 584 -1.87 -11.43 22.39
CA ASN A 584 -1.70 -11.16 23.82
C ASN A 584 -1.08 -9.78 24.04
N ILE A 585 -1.73 -8.94 24.86
CA ILE A 585 -1.11 -7.70 25.32
C ILE A 585 0.11 -8.08 26.16
N SER A 586 1.28 -7.70 25.65
CA SER A 586 2.56 -8.14 26.17
C SER A 586 2.96 -7.46 27.49
N SER A 587 2.21 -6.45 27.93
CA SER A 587 2.46 -5.74 29.18
C SER A 587 1.24 -4.95 29.69
N SER A 588 0.99 -5.00 30.99
CA SER A 588 -0.10 -4.27 31.65
C SER A 588 0.11 -2.74 31.69
N ASP A 589 1.31 -2.26 31.33
CA ASP A 589 1.68 -0.83 31.34
C ASP A 589 1.28 -0.06 30.06
N TYR A 590 0.59 -0.72 29.13
CA TYR A 590 0.08 -0.10 27.88
C TYR A 590 -1.44 0.12 27.90
N VAL A 591 -2.13 -0.38 28.92
CA VAL A 591 -3.58 -0.24 29.12
C VAL A 591 -3.84 0.51 30.44
N PRO A 592 -4.97 1.22 30.59
CA PRO A 592 -5.33 1.83 31.87
C PRO A 592 -5.63 0.75 32.91
N LEU A 593 -5.71 1.15 34.18
CA LEU A 593 -6.10 0.25 35.25
C LEU A 593 -7.59 -0.11 35.09
N ILE A 594 -7.92 -1.39 35.03
CA ILE A 594 -9.29 -1.89 34.84
C ILE A 594 -9.73 -2.82 35.98
N GLN A 595 -11.04 -2.86 36.27
CA GLN A 595 -11.66 -3.85 37.17
C GLN A 595 -11.84 -5.20 36.49
N SER A 596 -12.21 -6.23 37.25
CA SER A 596 -12.57 -7.56 36.73
C SER A 596 -13.77 -7.53 35.77
N ASN A 597 -14.70 -6.59 35.95
CA ASN A 597 -15.83 -6.36 35.03
C ASN A 597 -15.44 -5.53 33.78
N ARG A 598 -14.14 -5.27 33.58
CA ARG A 598 -13.57 -4.57 32.42
C ARG A 598 -14.00 -3.09 32.30
N GLN A 599 -14.34 -2.44 33.42
CA GLN A 599 -14.46 -0.98 33.48
C GLN A 599 -13.12 -0.35 33.86
N VAL A 600 -12.81 0.82 33.28
CA VAL A 600 -11.63 1.59 33.66
C VAL A 600 -11.80 2.19 35.05
N ILE A 601 -10.78 2.03 35.89
CA ILE A 601 -10.69 2.60 37.24
C ILE A 601 -9.89 3.90 37.22
N ASP A 602 -8.75 3.88 36.54
CA ASP A 602 -7.77 4.96 36.60
C ASP A 602 -6.93 5.05 35.32
N TRP A 603 -6.78 6.28 34.82
CA TRP A 603 -5.99 6.64 33.65
C TRP A 603 -4.62 7.23 34.01
N THR A 604 -4.34 7.51 35.29
CA THR A 604 -3.19 8.32 35.73
C THR A 604 -1.85 7.85 35.15
N ASP A 605 -1.53 6.56 35.22
CA ASP A 605 -0.27 6.03 34.68
C ASP A 605 -0.20 6.10 33.15
N TRP A 606 -1.33 5.92 32.48
CA TRP A 606 -1.44 6.01 31.03
C TRP A 606 -1.25 7.46 30.58
N ASP A 607 -1.95 8.41 31.21
CA ASP A 607 -1.87 9.85 30.95
C ASP A 607 -0.45 10.38 31.18
N ASN A 608 0.17 10.03 32.30
CA ASN A 608 1.52 10.50 32.64
C ASN A 608 2.58 10.02 31.65
N ARG A 609 2.37 8.86 31.02
CA ARG A 609 3.31 8.30 30.05
C ARG A 609 3.01 8.76 28.63
N PHE A 610 1.82 8.44 28.12
CA PHE A 610 1.48 8.65 26.71
C PHE A 610 0.97 10.06 26.44
N GLY A 611 0.37 10.74 27.42
CA GLY A 611 -0.08 12.12 27.29
C GLY A 611 1.04 13.05 26.78
N LEU A 612 2.28 12.83 27.24
CA LEU A 612 3.48 13.57 26.79
C LEU A 612 3.67 13.56 25.26
N TYR A 613 3.32 12.46 24.59
CA TYR A 613 3.45 12.33 23.14
C TYR A 613 2.22 12.86 22.41
N LEU A 614 1.05 12.76 23.03
CA LEU A 614 -0.27 13.09 22.47
C LEU A 614 -0.63 14.58 22.60
N ASP A 615 -0.01 15.29 23.53
CA ASP A 615 -0.10 16.75 23.67
C ASP A 615 1.11 17.49 23.10
N GLY A 616 2.18 16.77 22.75
CA GLY A 616 3.39 17.31 22.14
C GLY A 616 4.47 17.75 23.12
N SER A 617 4.26 17.65 24.44
CA SER A 617 5.21 18.07 25.49
C SER A 617 6.57 17.37 25.37
N ALA A 618 6.59 16.12 24.92
CA ALA A 618 7.81 15.34 24.67
C ALA A 618 8.76 15.98 23.63
N PHE A 619 8.24 16.88 22.80
CA PHE A 619 8.97 17.55 21.71
C PHE A 619 9.24 19.02 22.04
N THR A 620 9.67 19.30 23.27
CA THR A 620 10.04 20.65 23.73
C THR A 620 11.47 20.66 24.28
N GLU A 621 12.09 21.85 24.37
CA GLU A 621 13.43 21.99 24.95
C GLU A 621 13.47 21.53 26.42
N GLY A 622 12.36 21.69 27.16
CA GLY A 622 12.23 21.20 28.54
C GLY A 622 12.34 19.68 28.67
N TYR A 623 12.07 18.93 27.59
CA TYR A 623 12.28 17.50 27.49
C TYR A 623 13.53 17.12 26.68
N GLY A 624 14.40 18.09 26.39
CA GLY A 624 15.66 17.88 25.66
C GLY A 624 15.50 17.77 24.13
N TYR A 625 14.37 18.21 23.58
CA TYR A 625 14.11 18.19 22.14
C TYR A 625 14.25 19.59 21.52
N TYR A 626 14.96 19.64 20.37
CA TYR A 626 15.03 20.81 19.49
C TYR A 626 15.13 20.33 18.04
N GLY A 627 14.31 20.90 17.15
CA GLY A 627 14.29 20.51 15.73
C GLY A 627 12.93 20.68 15.05
N PRO A 628 12.69 19.97 13.94
CA PRO A 628 11.42 20.02 13.21
C PRO A 628 10.21 19.55 14.04
N GLY A 629 9.09 20.27 13.99
CA GLY A 629 7.85 19.84 14.66
C GLY A 629 7.87 19.98 16.19
N MET A 630 8.57 20.99 16.70
CA MET A 630 8.52 21.39 18.11
C MET A 630 7.08 21.53 18.62
N SER A 631 6.82 20.98 19.80
CA SER A 631 5.51 21.02 20.48
C SER A 631 4.35 20.40 19.68
N ILE A 632 4.62 19.62 18.64
CA ILE A 632 3.59 18.96 17.84
C ILE A 632 3.37 17.52 18.34
N PRO A 633 2.14 17.09 18.63
CA PRO A 633 1.81 15.70 18.96
C PRO A 633 2.22 14.70 17.89
N VAL A 634 2.40 13.43 18.26
CA VAL A 634 2.60 12.34 17.29
C VAL A 634 1.44 12.28 16.28
N THR A 635 1.74 11.93 15.03
CA THR A 635 0.69 11.94 13.98
C THR A 635 -0.32 10.82 14.17
N HIS A 636 0.14 9.67 14.66
CA HIS A 636 -0.68 8.48 14.88
C HIS A 636 -0.14 7.62 16.03
N PHE A 637 -0.98 6.73 16.56
CA PHE A 637 -0.66 5.89 17.71
C PHE A 637 -1.52 4.60 17.75
N TYR A 638 -0.88 3.43 17.90
CA TYR A 638 -1.58 2.15 18.07
C TYR A 638 -2.35 2.05 19.38
N LEU A 639 -3.60 1.59 19.27
CA LEU A 639 -4.43 1.21 20.39
C LEU A 639 -4.20 -0.26 20.80
N PRO A 640 -4.46 -0.61 22.07
CA PRO A 640 -4.31 -1.98 22.56
C PRO A 640 -5.42 -2.93 22.12
N PHE A 641 -6.48 -2.43 21.45
CA PHE A 641 -7.60 -3.24 20.97
C PHE A 641 -7.15 -4.34 20.02
N ASN A 642 -7.59 -5.56 20.31
CA ASN A 642 -7.48 -6.72 19.42
C ASN A 642 -8.57 -7.76 19.77
N GLU A 643 -8.60 -8.91 19.09
CA GLU A 643 -9.61 -9.95 19.34
C GLU A 643 -9.54 -10.58 20.74
N ASN A 644 -8.42 -10.43 21.46
CA ASN A 644 -8.20 -10.93 22.83
C ASN A 644 -8.20 -9.83 23.90
N TRP A 645 -8.42 -8.56 23.56
CA TRP A 645 -8.51 -7.48 24.53
C TRP A 645 -9.51 -6.40 24.10
N PRO A 646 -10.45 -5.98 24.97
CA PRO A 646 -10.49 -6.16 26.44
C PRO A 646 -11.02 -7.51 26.93
N VAL A 647 -11.51 -8.34 26.02
CA VAL A 647 -12.08 -9.67 26.31
C VAL A 647 -11.31 -10.71 25.52
N LEU A 648 -10.97 -11.83 26.13
CA LEU A 648 -10.39 -12.96 25.40
C LEU A 648 -11.41 -13.50 24.38
N MET A 649 -10.99 -13.68 23.13
CA MET A 649 -11.83 -14.23 22.07
C MET A 649 -12.50 -15.54 22.51
N MET A 650 -11.76 -16.41 23.19
CA MET A 650 -12.21 -17.74 23.59
C MET A 650 -13.36 -17.73 24.61
N ASP A 651 -13.49 -16.66 25.40
CA ASP A 651 -14.59 -16.54 26.37
C ASP A 651 -15.91 -16.17 25.67
N GLY A 652 -15.81 -15.51 24.51
CA GLY A 652 -16.96 -15.04 23.73
C GLY A 652 -17.31 -15.89 22.52
N TYR A 653 -16.38 -16.71 22.03
CA TYR A 653 -16.52 -17.44 20.76
C TYR A 653 -17.11 -18.84 20.96
N GLY A 654 -18.35 -19.04 20.52
CA GLY A 654 -19.16 -20.22 20.81
C GLY A 654 -18.86 -21.47 19.96
N VAL A 655 -17.85 -21.45 19.08
CA VAL A 655 -17.50 -22.61 18.23
C VAL A 655 -16.39 -23.42 18.90
N ASN A 656 -16.74 -24.64 19.33
CA ASN A 656 -15.81 -25.57 19.95
C ASN A 656 -15.46 -26.72 18.98
N ILE A 657 -14.18 -26.81 18.61
CA ILE A 657 -13.62 -27.86 17.75
C ILE A 657 -12.68 -28.73 18.58
N GLN A 658 -12.96 -30.04 18.61
CA GLN A 658 -12.21 -31.02 19.41
C GLN A 658 -11.10 -31.73 18.62
N GLU A 659 -11.05 -31.53 17.31
CA GLU A 659 -10.04 -32.10 16.41
C GLU A 659 -8.65 -31.52 16.73
N LYS A 660 -7.65 -32.41 16.81
CA LYS A 660 -6.26 -32.09 17.18
C LYS A 660 -5.34 -32.01 15.99
N ASP A 661 -5.63 -32.75 14.91
CA ASP A 661 -4.91 -32.58 13.65
C ASP A 661 -5.24 -31.20 13.08
N TYR A 662 -4.24 -30.34 12.90
CA TYR A 662 -4.48 -28.93 12.58
C TYR A 662 -5.19 -28.74 11.22
N PRO A 663 -4.79 -29.40 10.11
CA PRO A 663 -5.54 -29.37 8.86
C PRO A 663 -7.01 -29.81 9.00
N ALA A 664 -7.28 -30.92 9.69
CA ALA A 664 -8.65 -31.38 9.93
C ALA A 664 -9.42 -30.43 10.86
N CYS A 665 -8.76 -29.80 11.82
CA CYS A 665 -9.33 -28.81 12.73
C CYS A 665 -9.80 -27.55 11.98
N VAL A 666 -8.99 -27.03 11.06
CA VAL A 666 -9.36 -25.90 10.19
C VAL A 666 -10.53 -26.28 9.28
N TYR A 667 -10.55 -27.49 8.73
CA TYR A 667 -11.66 -28.00 7.94
C TYR A 667 -12.97 -28.06 8.76
N GLU A 668 -12.92 -28.66 9.96
CA GLU A 668 -14.06 -28.77 10.86
C GLU A 668 -14.60 -27.41 11.29
N HIS A 669 -13.71 -26.45 11.57
CA HIS A 669 -14.11 -25.06 11.85
C HIS A 669 -14.82 -24.43 10.65
N ALA A 670 -14.23 -24.49 9.47
CA ALA A 670 -14.80 -23.91 8.25
C ALA A 670 -16.17 -24.51 7.89
N ASN A 671 -16.40 -25.78 8.24
CA ASN A 671 -17.66 -26.49 8.01
C ASN A 671 -18.74 -26.16 9.07
N ARG A 672 -18.35 -25.99 10.34
CA ARG A 672 -19.30 -25.90 11.48
C ARG A 672 -19.55 -24.47 11.97
N ALA A 673 -18.64 -23.54 11.72
CA ALA A 673 -18.76 -22.19 12.23
C ALA A 673 -19.98 -21.49 11.62
N PRO A 674 -20.85 -20.86 12.44
CA PRO A 674 -21.92 -19.99 11.93
C PRO A 674 -21.30 -18.70 11.35
N SER A 675 -22.14 -17.74 10.94
CA SER A 675 -21.63 -16.42 10.59
C SER A 675 -20.88 -15.82 11.78
N ILE A 676 -19.88 -14.98 11.51
CA ILE A 676 -18.95 -14.46 12.52
C ILE A 676 -19.72 -13.74 13.63
N GLU A 677 -20.74 -12.95 13.27
CA GLU A 677 -21.57 -12.23 14.23
C GLU A 677 -22.35 -13.17 15.15
N ARG A 678 -22.80 -14.33 14.65
CA ARG A 678 -23.51 -15.33 15.46
C ARG A 678 -22.56 -16.19 16.30
N ALA A 679 -21.30 -16.28 15.90
CA ALA A 679 -20.29 -17.05 16.61
C ALA A 679 -19.84 -16.38 17.92
N PHE A 680 -20.03 -15.06 18.06
CA PHE A 680 -19.70 -14.31 19.28
C PHE A 680 -20.91 -14.02 20.17
N SER A 681 -20.74 -14.19 21.48
CA SER A 681 -21.72 -13.84 22.51
C SER A 681 -22.03 -12.33 22.53
N MET A 682 -23.19 -11.97 23.08
CA MET A 682 -23.53 -10.55 23.25
C MET A 682 -22.59 -9.86 24.26
N GLU A 683 -22.24 -10.57 25.34
CA GLU A 683 -21.33 -10.08 26.38
C GLU A 683 -19.96 -9.67 25.82
N TYR A 684 -19.39 -10.45 24.89
CA TYR A 684 -18.15 -10.09 24.19
C TYR A 684 -18.29 -8.77 23.45
N LYS A 685 -19.37 -8.63 22.66
CA LYS A 685 -19.62 -7.44 21.83
C LYS A 685 -19.83 -6.21 22.69
N GLU A 686 -20.62 -6.31 23.75
CA GLU A 686 -20.90 -5.20 24.67
C GLU A 686 -19.66 -4.78 25.45
N SER A 687 -18.85 -5.73 25.92
CA SER A 687 -17.59 -5.43 26.62
C SER A 687 -16.58 -4.73 25.71
N PHE A 688 -16.42 -5.20 24.46
CA PHE A 688 -15.53 -4.57 23.48
C PHE A 688 -15.98 -3.14 23.17
N VAL A 689 -17.26 -2.96 22.82
CA VAL A 689 -17.86 -1.65 22.54
C VAL A 689 -17.73 -0.71 23.74
N GLY A 690 -17.99 -1.21 24.96
CA GLY A 690 -17.87 -0.44 26.20
C GLY A 690 -16.47 0.12 26.42
N MET A 691 -15.42 -0.71 26.28
CA MET A 691 -14.04 -0.25 26.45
C MET A 691 -13.63 0.77 25.38
N VAL A 692 -14.01 0.54 24.11
CA VAL A 692 -13.74 1.51 23.04
C VAL A 692 -14.43 2.85 23.34
N SER A 693 -15.65 2.81 23.89
CA SER A 693 -16.39 4.01 24.30
C SER A 693 -15.68 4.78 25.42
N GLU A 694 -15.09 4.09 26.40
CA GLU A 694 -14.30 4.72 27.47
C GLU A 694 -13.05 5.43 26.92
N TYR A 695 -12.31 4.78 26.01
CA TYR A 695 -11.16 5.39 25.33
C TYR A 695 -11.57 6.62 24.52
N ALA A 696 -12.64 6.51 23.72
CA ALA A 696 -13.14 7.61 22.91
C ALA A 696 -13.54 8.82 23.77
N ARG A 697 -14.22 8.59 24.89
CA ARG A 697 -14.63 9.65 25.81
C ARG A 697 -13.43 10.32 26.45
N HIS A 698 -12.52 9.54 27.01
CA HIS A 698 -11.31 10.05 27.66
C HIS A 698 -10.48 10.90 26.68
N PHE A 699 -10.23 10.40 25.46
CA PHE A 699 -9.39 11.12 24.50
C PHE A 699 -10.02 12.43 24.01
N GLN A 700 -11.35 12.46 23.91
CA GLN A 700 -12.09 13.70 23.63
C GLN A 700 -12.00 14.69 24.79
N GLU A 701 -12.16 14.24 26.04
CA GLU A 701 -12.04 15.07 27.25
C GLU A 701 -10.63 15.66 27.39
N LYS A 702 -9.59 14.90 27.03
CA LYS A 702 -8.20 15.33 27.03
C LYS A 702 -7.82 16.22 25.85
N GLY A 703 -8.65 16.28 24.81
CA GLY A 703 -8.40 17.11 23.62
C GLY A 703 -7.32 16.58 22.67
N TRP A 704 -7.06 15.28 22.64
CA TRP A 704 -6.00 14.67 21.82
C TRP A 704 -6.37 14.48 20.34
N GLY A 705 -7.21 15.36 19.79
CA GLY A 705 -7.72 15.26 18.41
C GLY A 705 -6.66 15.44 17.31
N ALA A 706 -5.44 15.90 17.63
CA ALA A 706 -4.36 16.00 16.64
C ALA A 706 -3.74 14.65 16.27
N THR A 707 -3.83 13.64 17.15
CA THR A 707 -3.30 12.30 16.91
C THR A 707 -4.37 11.41 16.30
N ARG A 708 -3.99 10.56 15.34
CA ARG A 708 -4.85 9.50 14.79
C ARG A 708 -4.64 8.18 15.55
N PHE A 709 -5.65 7.71 16.25
CA PHE A 709 -5.59 6.50 17.09
C PHE A 709 -6.02 5.27 16.30
N GLN A 710 -5.08 4.34 16.09
CA GLN A 710 -5.24 3.21 15.18
C GLN A 710 -5.67 1.94 15.92
N PHE A 711 -6.82 1.39 15.52
CA PHE A 711 -7.21 0.01 15.78
C PHE A 711 -6.71 -0.88 14.65
N TYR A 712 -5.90 -1.87 14.99
CA TYR A 712 -5.28 -2.83 14.07
C TYR A 712 -5.42 -4.25 14.63
N LEU A 713 -5.41 -5.26 13.78
CA LEU A 713 -5.51 -6.67 14.18
C LEU A 713 -4.36 -7.44 13.54
N ASN A 714 -3.54 -8.10 14.37
CA ASN A 714 -2.28 -8.71 13.92
C ASN A 714 -2.28 -10.25 13.93
N ASN A 715 -3.35 -10.88 14.44
CA ASN A 715 -3.34 -12.32 14.70
C ASN A 715 -3.51 -13.12 13.41
N LYS A 716 -2.78 -14.24 13.32
CA LYS A 716 -2.74 -15.10 12.13
C LYS A 716 -3.21 -16.50 12.48
N TYR A 717 -4.17 -17.04 11.73
CA TYR A 717 -4.78 -18.36 12.03
C TYR A 717 -3.75 -19.49 12.17
N TYR A 718 -2.68 -19.49 11.37
CA TYR A 718 -1.62 -20.51 11.42
C TYR A 718 -0.73 -20.42 12.67
N ALA A 719 -0.76 -19.33 13.44
CA ALA A 719 -0.13 -19.30 14.76
C ALA A 719 -0.77 -20.30 15.74
N ARG A 720 -2.03 -20.71 15.48
CA ARG A 720 -2.70 -21.79 16.23
C ARG A 720 -2.08 -23.16 16.01
N GLU A 721 -1.49 -23.43 14.84
CA GLU A 721 -0.82 -24.71 14.57
C GLU A 721 0.24 -25.01 15.61
N ASN A 722 0.92 -23.96 16.07
CA ASN A 722 1.97 -24.04 17.09
C ASN A 722 1.46 -23.72 18.52
N GLY A 723 0.14 -23.64 18.72
CA GLY A 723 -0.50 -23.33 20.01
C GLY A 723 -0.30 -21.88 20.50
N LYS A 724 0.10 -20.96 19.62
CA LYS A 724 0.45 -19.58 19.98
C LYS A 724 -0.64 -18.55 19.67
N GLY A 725 -1.54 -18.82 18.72
CA GLY A 725 -2.61 -17.89 18.29
C GLY A 725 -4.00 -18.26 18.79
N THR A 726 -4.94 -17.32 18.71
CA THR A 726 -6.37 -17.53 19.04
C THR A 726 -7.29 -17.26 17.85
N ALA A 727 -6.87 -16.50 16.84
CA ALA A 727 -7.70 -16.20 15.67
C ALA A 727 -7.94 -17.45 14.79
N TRP A 728 -9.12 -17.56 14.19
CA TRP A 728 -9.44 -18.55 13.15
C TRP A 728 -9.23 -18.01 11.73
N TRP A 729 -8.81 -16.75 11.64
CA TRP A 729 -8.73 -15.96 10.41
C TRP A 729 -7.36 -15.31 10.30
N LEU A 730 -6.99 -14.92 9.09
CA LEU A 730 -5.82 -14.10 8.82
C LEU A 730 -6.20 -12.62 8.97
N LEU A 731 -5.99 -12.04 10.16
CA LEU A 731 -6.41 -10.66 10.45
C LEU A 731 -5.39 -9.61 9.97
N ASP A 732 -4.14 -10.01 9.79
CA ASP A 732 -3.09 -9.25 9.10
C ASP A 732 -2.77 -9.94 7.77
N GLU A 733 -2.79 -9.18 6.67
CA GLU A 733 -2.67 -9.66 5.28
C GLU A 733 -3.80 -10.61 4.82
N PRO A 734 -5.10 -10.23 5.03
CA PRO A 734 -6.25 -11.10 4.74
C PRO A 734 -6.24 -11.60 3.28
N ALA A 735 -6.57 -12.87 3.10
CA ALA A 735 -6.53 -13.53 1.79
C ALA A 735 -7.91 -14.04 1.35
N HIS A 736 -8.74 -14.47 2.28
CA HIS A 736 -10.00 -15.14 2.00
C HIS A 736 -11.19 -14.37 2.55
N ARG A 737 -12.38 -14.70 2.05
CA ARG A 737 -13.63 -14.02 2.42
C ARG A 737 -13.88 -14.00 3.93
N ASP A 738 -13.65 -15.11 4.61
CA ASP A 738 -13.85 -15.18 6.06
C ASP A 738 -12.90 -14.23 6.82
N ASP A 739 -11.69 -13.99 6.30
CA ASP A 739 -10.73 -13.05 6.89
C ASP A 739 -11.28 -11.62 6.85
N PHE A 740 -11.75 -11.20 5.68
CA PHE A 740 -12.37 -9.88 5.50
C PHE A 740 -13.66 -9.72 6.29
N LEU A 741 -14.48 -10.77 6.42
CA LEU A 741 -15.67 -10.71 7.29
C LEU A 741 -15.30 -10.61 8.77
N ALA A 742 -14.20 -11.23 9.20
CA ALA A 742 -13.74 -11.12 10.59
C ALA A 742 -13.30 -9.69 10.88
N LEU A 743 -12.50 -9.11 9.98
CA LEU A 743 -12.12 -7.69 10.03
C LEU A 743 -13.36 -6.79 10.03
N ALA A 744 -14.35 -7.05 9.18
CA ALA A 744 -15.58 -6.28 9.14
C ALA A 744 -16.35 -6.33 10.46
N PHE A 745 -16.44 -7.51 11.09
CA PHE A 745 -17.09 -7.68 12.38
C PHE A 745 -16.41 -6.85 13.48
N PHE A 746 -15.08 -6.95 13.61
CA PHE A 746 -14.36 -6.19 14.64
C PHE A 746 -14.37 -4.68 14.38
N GLY A 747 -14.22 -4.26 13.11
CA GLY A 747 -14.33 -2.85 12.71
C GLY A 747 -15.71 -2.26 13.05
N GLN A 748 -16.79 -3.01 12.85
CA GLN A 748 -18.13 -2.58 13.24
C GLN A 748 -18.28 -2.40 14.76
N LEU A 749 -17.71 -3.31 15.57
CA LEU A 749 -17.70 -3.15 17.03
C LEU A 749 -16.90 -1.92 17.46
N PHE A 750 -15.74 -1.70 16.84
CA PHE A 750 -14.90 -0.53 17.09
C PHE A 750 -15.65 0.77 16.80
N TRP A 751 -16.19 0.92 15.59
CA TRP A 751 -16.96 2.13 15.24
C TRP A 751 -18.21 2.31 16.08
N LYS A 752 -18.88 1.22 16.48
CA LYS A 752 -20.01 1.30 17.42
C LYS A 752 -19.58 1.91 18.76
N GLY A 753 -18.40 1.58 19.27
CA GLY A 753 -17.83 2.17 20.49
C GLY A 753 -17.42 3.63 20.30
N VAL A 754 -16.67 3.94 19.25
CA VAL A 754 -16.22 5.31 18.94
C VAL A 754 -17.41 6.27 18.80
N ASN A 755 -18.48 5.84 18.12
CA ASN A 755 -19.64 6.69 17.84
C ASN A 755 -20.56 6.94 19.06
N THR A 756 -20.23 6.43 20.25
CA THR A 756 -21.02 6.70 21.46
C THR A 756 -20.86 8.12 22.01
N VAL A 757 -19.76 8.81 21.69
CA VAL A 757 -19.39 10.09 22.32
C VAL A 757 -19.93 11.32 21.56
N GLY A 758 -20.61 11.11 20.43
CA GLY A 758 -21.27 12.18 19.65
C GLY A 758 -20.33 13.06 18.82
N ALA A 759 -20.87 14.09 18.16
CA ALA A 759 -20.18 14.90 17.14
C ALA A 759 -19.36 16.11 17.67
N GLY A 760 -19.17 16.25 19.00
CA GLY A 760 -18.23 17.26 19.53
C GLY A 760 -16.79 16.90 19.10
N LYS A 761 -15.89 17.88 18.90
CA LYS A 761 -14.52 17.71 18.35
C LYS A 761 -13.91 16.33 18.70
N PRO A 762 -14.04 15.32 17.82
CA PRO A 762 -13.74 13.96 18.21
C PRO A 762 -12.23 13.74 18.23
N ALA A 763 -11.75 12.85 19.09
CA ALA A 763 -10.45 12.24 18.87
C ALA A 763 -10.47 11.54 17.50
N ASN A 764 -9.40 11.65 16.73
CA ASN A 764 -9.35 11.05 15.39
C ASN A 764 -9.03 9.56 15.52
N PHE A 765 -9.95 8.69 15.09
CA PHE A 765 -9.78 7.25 15.14
C PHE A 765 -9.61 6.66 13.75
N ASP A 766 -8.78 5.63 13.65
CA ASP A 766 -8.58 4.86 12.43
C ASP A 766 -8.85 3.38 12.69
N PHE A 767 -9.66 2.77 11.84
CA PHE A 767 -9.61 1.32 11.65
C PHE A 767 -8.60 1.04 10.55
N ARG A 768 -7.40 0.63 10.96
CA ARG A 768 -6.26 0.28 10.10
C ARG A 768 -6.35 -1.19 9.70
N VAL A 769 -6.16 -1.45 8.42
CA VAL A 769 -5.99 -2.81 7.89
C VAL A 769 -4.76 -2.85 6.99
N ASP A 770 -3.88 -3.81 7.25
CA ASP A 770 -2.70 -4.08 6.43
C ASP A 770 -3.07 -5.16 5.39
N ILE A 771 -3.00 -4.82 4.10
CA ILE A 771 -3.56 -5.62 3.00
C ILE A 771 -2.54 -5.80 1.86
N SER A 772 -2.15 -7.04 1.58
CA SER A 772 -1.34 -7.38 0.40
C SER A 772 -2.18 -7.75 -0.84
N ARG A 773 -3.51 -7.82 -0.69
CA ARG A 773 -4.43 -8.34 -1.72
C ARG A 773 -5.75 -7.54 -1.82
N PRO A 774 -5.70 -6.23 -2.11
CA PRO A 774 -6.89 -5.35 -2.08
C PRO A 774 -8.01 -5.79 -3.05
N GLN A 775 -7.67 -6.53 -4.11
CA GLN A 775 -8.62 -7.09 -5.07
C GLN A 775 -9.56 -8.15 -4.47
N TYR A 776 -9.16 -8.82 -3.38
CA TYR A 776 -10.00 -9.85 -2.73
C TYR A 776 -10.85 -9.31 -1.56
N GLN A 777 -10.65 -8.04 -1.16
CA GLN A 777 -11.53 -7.35 -0.19
C GLN A 777 -12.98 -7.25 -0.67
N ARG A 778 -13.19 -7.11 -1.99
CA ARG A 778 -14.51 -6.91 -2.62
C ARG A 778 -15.26 -5.75 -1.94
N GLU A 779 -16.48 -5.96 -1.44
CA GLU A 779 -17.27 -4.93 -0.74
C GLU A 779 -17.18 -4.99 0.79
N MET A 780 -16.43 -5.95 1.36
CA MET A 780 -16.58 -6.33 2.77
C MET A 780 -16.08 -5.28 3.77
N LEU A 781 -15.14 -4.42 3.36
CA LEU A 781 -14.58 -3.34 4.19
C LEU A 781 -14.90 -1.94 3.63
N ASP A 782 -15.70 -1.85 2.57
CA ASP A 782 -16.00 -0.59 1.90
C ASP A 782 -16.66 0.39 2.89
N GLY A 783 -16.02 1.55 3.08
CA GLY A 783 -16.47 2.58 4.02
C GLY A 783 -16.31 2.22 5.52
N LEU A 784 -15.66 1.09 5.84
CA LEU A 784 -15.42 0.66 7.22
C LEU A 784 -13.96 0.89 7.65
N ALA A 785 -13.00 0.44 6.85
CA ALA A 785 -11.58 0.72 7.07
C ALA A 785 -11.24 2.08 6.45
N ASN A 786 -10.85 3.06 7.25
CA ASN A 786 -10.52 4.40 6.78
C ASN A 786 -9.01 4.61 6.59
N LEU A 787 -8.18 3.67 7.06
CA LEU A 787 -6.74 3.61 6.80
C LEU A 787 -6.38 2.22 6.25
N GLN A 788 -5.87 2.18 5.03
CA GLN A 788 -5.48 0.98 4.30
C GLN A 788 -3.98 1.01 4.08
N ASP A 789 -3.25 0.10 4.71
CA ASP A 789 -1.81 -0.04 4.49
C ASP A 789 -1.57 -1.18 3.50
N VAL A 790 -1.22 -0.83 2.25
CA VAL A 790 -1.22 -1.78 1.14
C VAL A 790 0.21 -2.18 0.81
N SER A 791 0.47 -3.47 0.60
CA SER A 791 1.82 -3.89 0.23
C SER A 791 2.28 -3.14 -1.00
N TYR A 792 3.53 -2.67 -1.03
CA TYR A 792 3.98 -1.76 -2.08
C TYR A 792 3.72 -2.34 -3.49
N LYS A 793 3.98 -3.63 -3.69
CA LYS A 793 3.65 -4.33 -4.95
C LYS A 793 2.17 -4.26 -5.31
N ALA A 794 1.28 -4.50 -4.35
CA ALA A 794 -0.16 -4.43 -4.57
C ALA A 794 -0.63 -2.99 -4.78
N PHE A 795 -0.09 -2.02 -4.04
CA PHE A 795 -0.38 -0.60 -4.22
C PHE A 795 -0.02 -0.14 -5.63
N PHE A 796 1.11 -0.58 -6.17
CA PHE A 796 1.54 -0.27 -7.53
C PHE A 796 0.66 -0.98 -8.58
N THR A 797 0.48 -2.29 -8.47
CA THR A 797 -0.22 -3.10 -9.50
C THR A 797 -1.74 -2.95 -9.46
N LYS A 798 -2.31 -2.57 -8.31
CA LYS A 798 -3.74 -2.35 -8.10
C LYS A 798 -4.06 -0.91 -7.72
N ASN A 799 -3.20 0.03 -8.11
CA ASN A 799 -3.36 1.46 -7.81
C ASN A 799 -4.73 2.00 -8.22
N ARG A 800 -5.23 1.62 -9.40
CA ARG A 800 -6.54 2.05 -9.88
C ARG A 800 -7.65 1.71 -8.88
N LEU A 801 -7.66 0.48 -8.35
CA LEU A 801 -8.63 0.03 -7.36
C LEU A 801 -8.51 0.85 -6.06
N CYS A 802 -7.28 1.05 -5.57
CA CYS A 802 -7.02 1.85 -4.38
C CYS A 802 -7.53 3.30 -4.57
N MET A 803 -7.24 3.93 -5.70
CA MET A 803 -7.66 5.31 -5.99
C MET A 803 -9.18 5.43 -6.19
N GLU A 804 -9.82 4.44 -6.83
CA GLU A 804 -11.28 4.38 -6.95
C GLU A 804 -11.94 4.28 -5.55
N ARG A 805 -11.41 3.45 -4.64
CA ARG A 805 -11.91 3.38 -3.27
C ARG A 805 -11.63 4.65 -2.46
N LYS A 806 -10.44 5.24 -2.60
CA LYS A 806 -10.10 6.54 -2.00
C LYS A 806 -11.09 7.63 -2.38
N GLN A 807 -11.44 7.71 -3.67
CA GLN A 807 -12.45 8.66 -4.17
C GLN A 807 -13.85 8.35 -3.63
N ARG A 808 -14.25 7.07 -3.59
CA ARG A 808 -15.61 6.65 -3.22
C ARG A 808 -15.89 6.71 -1.73
N PHE A 809 -14.91 6.37 -0.90
CA PHE A 809 -15.08 6.13 0.53
C PHE A 809 -14.25 7.08 1.41
N GLY A 810 -13.40 7.93 0.82
CA GLY A 810 -12.53 8.82 1.58
C GLY A 810 -11.41 8.08 2.34
N GLU A 811 -11.03 6.89 1.87
CA GLU A 811 -9.98 6.06 2.46
C GLU A 811 -8.60 6.72 2.35
N THR A 812 -7.79 6.60 3.41
CA THR A 812 -6.36 6.96 3.41
C THR A 812 -5.55 5.73 3.03
N TYR A 813 -4.55 5.89 2.15
CA TYR A 813 -3.72 4.79 1.68
C TYR A 813 -2.26 4.99 2.06
N TRP A 814 -1.71 4.04 2.81
CA TRP A 814 -0.27 3.91 3.03
C TRP A 814 0.26 2.74 2.22
N PHE A 815 1.58 2.74 1.99
CA PHE A 815 2.27 1.56 1.47
C PHE A 815 3.17 0.94 2.55
N TYR A 816 3.29 -0.38 2.55
CA TYR A 816 4.30 -1.07 3.37
C TYR A 816 5.24 -1.93 2.52
N GLY A 817 6.51 -1.97 2.94
CA GLY A 817 7.58 -2.64 2.21
C GLY A 817 8.14 -1.85 1.03
N GLY A 818 8.96 -2.49 0.19
CA GLY A 818 9.61 -1.85 -0.96
C GLY A 818 10.95 -1.15 -0.66
N GLY A 819 11.33 -0.97 0.61
CA GLY A 819 12.61 -0.35 0.98
C GLY A 819 13.82 -1.09 0.40
N PRO A 820 14.89 -0.37 0.01
CA PRO A 820 16.09 -0.99 -0.55
C PRO A 820 16.95 -1.67 0.52
N GLN A 821 17.76 -2.63 0.06
CA GLN A 821 18.83 -3.24 0.86
C GLN A 821 19.93 -2.24 1.24
N ILE A 822 20.84 -2.67 2.12
CA ILE A 822 21.95 -1.83 2.60
C ILE A 822 22.94 -1.55 1.46
N GLU A 823 23.17 -2.52 0.61
CA GLU A 823 24.07 -2.52 -0.55
C GLU A 823 23.45 -1.86 -1.80
N GLU A 824 22.20 -1.41 -1.74
CA GLU A 824 21.55 -0.67 -2.81
C GLU A 824 21.73 0.85 -2.64
N THR A 825 21.69 1.60 -3.75
CA THR A 825 21.82 3.06 -3.71
C THR A 825 20.68 3.75 -2.95
N SER A 826 20.98 4.85 -2.26
CA SER A 826 19.97 5.69 -1.59
C SER A 826 18.99 6.32 -2.58
N ALA A 827 19.36 6.45 -3.86
CA ALA A 827 18.47 6.91 -4.92
C ALA A 827 17.25 6.00 -5.12
N SER A 828 17.38 4.69 -4.83
CA SER A 828 16.24 3.76 -4.87
C SER A 828 15.19 4.09 -3.81
N LEU A 829 15.61 4.49 -2.61
CA LEU A 829 14.70 4.90 -1.55
C LEU A 829 13.98 6.20 -1.91
N MET A 830 14.69 7.18 -2.46
CA MET A 830 14.07 8.39 -2.99
C MET A 830 13.03 8.07 -4.09
N GLY A 831 13.38 7.17 -5.02
CA GLY A 831 12.48 6.71 -6.08
C GLY A 831 11.20 6.07 -5.55
N LEU A 832 11.30 5.27 -4.49
CA LEU A 832 10.16 4.64 -3.80
C LEU A 832 9.16 5.69 -3.29
N TYR A 833 9.63 6.66 -2.49
CA TYR A 833 8.77 7.70 -1.91
C TYR A 833 8.14 8.61 -2.96
N TYR A 834 8.93 9.06 -3.93
CA TYR A 834 8.40 9.86 -5.04
C TYR A 834 7.34 9.08 -5.78
N GLN A 835 7.60 7.84 -6.18
CA GLN A 835 6.61 7.06 -6.92
C GLN A 835 5.34 6.81 -6.09
N ALA A 836 5.46 6.47 -4.80
CA ALA A 836 4.31 6.25 -3.93
C ALA A 836 3.46 7.52 -3.79
N TYR A 837 4.08 8.68 -3.58
CA TYR A 837 3.38 9.96 -3.54
C TYR A 837 2.72 10.29 -4.89
N LEU A 838 3.41 10.10 -6.01
CA LEU A 838 2.84 10.36 -7.33
C LEU A 838 1.68 9.43 -7.67
N LEU A 839 1.65 8.22 -7.11
CA LEU A 839 0.56 7.25 -7.22
C LEU A 839 -0.57 7.47 -6.20
N GLY A 840 -0.51 8.51 -5.38
CA GLY A 840 -1.61 8.92 -4.50
C GLY A 840 -1.55 8.41 -3.06
N ALA A 841 -0.45 7.82 -2.61
CA ALA A 841 -0.26 7.41 -1.22
C ALA A 841 -0.19 8.61 -0.27
N ASP A 842 -0.73 8.50 0.94
CA ASP A 842 -0.70 9.54 1.99
C ASP A 842 0.40 9.28 3.03
N GLY A 843 1.05 8.12 2.96
CA GLY A 843 2.11 7.73 3.86
C GLY A 843 2.72 6.39 3.49
N GLY A 844 3.65 5.91 4.30
CA GLY A 844 4.18 4.57 4.20
C GLY A 844 5.15 4.18 5.30
N LEU A 845 5.52 2.91 5.28
CA LEU A 845 6.52 2.26 6.11
C LEU A 845 7.36 1.32 5.22
N PRO A 846 8.40 1.84 4.54
CA PRO A 846 9.23 1.05 3.62
C PRO A 846 9.83 -0.21 4.25
N TYR A 847 10.06 -0.16 5.55
CA TYR A 847 10.50 -1.27 6.38
C TYR A 847 9.39 -1.63 7.36
N TYR A 848 8.78 -2.81 7.17
CA TYR A 848 7.66 -3.28 8.00
C TYR A 848 7.98 -3.39 9.49
N THR A 849 9.25 -3.36 9.86
CA THR A 849 9.71 -2.96 11.18
C THR A 849 11.03 -2.22 11.02
N SER A 850 11.22 -1.15 11.78
CA SER A 850 12.43 -0.29 11.68
C SER A 850 13.54 -0.69 12.65
N PHE A 851 13.31 -1.74 13.45
CA PHE A 851 14.15 -2.16 14.57
C PHE A 851 14.54 -3.64 14.45
N ARG A 852 15.83 -3.95 14.50
CA ARG A 852 16.38 -5.32 14.60
C ARG A 852 17.63 -5.35 15.47
N HIS A 853 17.77 -6.40 16.27
CA HIS A 853 18.80 -6.53 17.29
C HIS A 853 19.14 -8.01 17.59
N PRO A 854 20.33 -8.32 18.16
CA PRO A 854 21.48 -7.42 18.39
C PRO A 854 22.48 -7.38 17.23
N ASP A 855 22.39 -8.32 16.28
CA ASP A 855 23.43 -8.58 15.28
C ASP A 855 23.59 -7.48 14.22
N CYS A 856 22.67 -6.51 14.18
CA CYS A 856 22.66 -5.36 13.27
C CYS A 856 23.98 -4.58 13.21
N TRP A 857 24.74 -4.52 14.31
CA TRP A 857 26.05 -3.86 14.35
C TRP A 857 27.16 -4.61 13.60
N SER A 858 26.98 -5.93 13.40
CA SER A 858 28.03 -6.86 12.96
C SER A 858 27.76 -7.55 11.63
N LYS A 859 26.50 -7.56 11.18
CA LYS A 859 26.02 -8.12 9.92
C LYS A 859 24.94 -7.17 9.45
N GLY A 860 25.07 -6.57 8.26
CA GLY A 860 24.09 -5.60 7.78
C GLY A 860 22.67 -6.16 7.85
N GLU A 861 21.79 -5.53 8.63
CA GLU A 861 20.41 -5.98 8.82
C GLU A 861 19.44 -5.10 8.02
N TYR A 862 18.78 -5.69 7.02
CA TYR A 862 17.84 -5.01 6.12
C TYR A 862 16.79 -4.16 6.86
N LEU A 863 16.28 -4.62 7.99
CA LEU A 863 15.23 -3.90 8.74
C LEU A 863 15.76 -2.99 9.86
N ALA A 864 17.06 -3.00 10.13
CA ALA A 864 17.66 -2.13 11.13
C ALA A 864 17.94 -0.75 10.54
N ILE A 865 16.92 0.11 10.45
CA ILE A 865 17.13 1.52 10.10
C ILE A 865 17.21 2.42 11.33
N VAL A 866 16.91 1.88 12.52
CA VAL A 866 17.20 2.47 13.82
C VAL A 866 17.99 1.47 14.66
N TYR A 867 19.15 1.90 15.13
CA TYR A 867 20.12 1.09 15.86
C TYR A 867 20.02 1.30 17.37
N PRO A 868 20.25 0.24 18.18
CA PRO A 868 20.28 0.37 19.63
C PRO A 868 21.64 0.95 20.07
N GLY A 869 21.65 2.14 20.67
CA GLY A 869 22.88 2.74 21.22
C GLY A 869 22.94 2.66 22.74
N ALA A 870 24.15 2.66 23.29
CA ALA A 870 24.38 2.65 24.74
C ALA A 870 23.74 3.84 25.49
N PHE A 871 23.51 4.96 24.79
CA PHE A 871 22.98 6.20 25.35
C PHE A 871 21.66 6.65 24.70
N GLY A 872 21.00 5.78 23.93
CA GLY A 872 19.78 6.12 23.19
C GLY A 872 19.78 5.56 21.78
N PRO A 873 18.69 5.76 21.03
CA PRO A 873 18.57 5.26 19.66
C PRO A 873 19.50 6.01 18.70
N ILE A 874 19.98 5.29 17.68
CA ILE A 874 20.88 5.82 16.65
C ILE A 874 20.18 5.70 15.30
N ALA A 875 20.11 6.80 14.56
CA ALA A 875 19.55 6.78 13.21
C ALA A 875 20.48 6.00 12.26
N GLY A 876 19.90 5.18 11.39
CA GLY A 876 20.58 4.70 10.19
C GLY A 876 20.57 5.77 9.08
N LEU A 877 21.48 5.62 8.13
CA LEU A 877 21.61 6.43 6.92
C LEU A 877 20.33 6.32 6.11
N ARG A 878 19.71 5.14 6.07
CA ARG A 878 18.41 4.95 5.42
C ARG A 878 17.31 5.80 6.07
N LEU A 879 17.27 5.95 7.39
CA LEU A 879 16.34 6.89 8.07
C LEU A 879 16.65 8.36 7.75
N LYS A 880 17.93 8.73 7.58
CA LYS A 880 18.31 10.08 7.13
C LYS A 880 17.79 10.35 5.71
N VAL A 881 17.84 9.35 4.83
CA VAL A 881 17.31 9.41 3.47
C VAL A 881 15.78 9.42 3.45
N GLU A 882 15.10 8.66 4.33
CA GLU A 882 13.64 8.77 4.49
C GLU A 882 13.23 10.19 4.89
N ARG A 883 13.94 10.82 5.83
CA ARG A 883 13.73 12.25 6.18
C ARG A 883 13.88 13.15 4.95
N ARG A 884 14.94 12.95 4.15
CA ARG A 884 15.17 13.70 2.91
C ARG A 884 14.00 13.52 1.93
N ALA A 885 13.50 12.30 1.76
CA ALA A 885 12.36 12.01 0.89
C ALA A 885 11.06 12.67 1.36
N VAL A 886 10.75 12.63 2.66
CA VAL A 886 9.58 13.30 3.22
C VAL A 886 9.67 14.82 3.03
N GLN A 887 10.85 15.42 3.27
CA GLN A 887 11.05 16.84 3.03
C GLN A 887 10.84 17.22 1.56
N ASP A 888 11.35 16.42 0.62
CA ASP A 888 11.10 16.61 -0.81
C ASP A 888 9.59 16.49 -1.17
N ILE A 889 8.85 15.60 -0.51
CA ILE A 889 7.39 15.52 -0.66
C ILE A 889 6.68 16.76 -0.13
N GLU A 890 7.21 17.44 0.88
CA GLU A 890 6.66 18.75 1.29
C GLU A 890 6.86 19.80 0.20
N TYR A 891 7.95 19.76 -0.59
CA TYR A 891 8.11 20.66 -1.74
C TYR A 891 7.04 20.37 -2.80
N LEU A 892 6.80 19.09 -3.10
CA LEU A 892 5.74 18.66 -4.02
C LEU A 892 4.36 19.14 -3.55
N THR A 893 4.09 19.02 -2.25
CA THR A 893 2.78 19.37 -1.67
C THR A 893 2.57 20.88 -1.60
N LEU A 894 3.59 21.66 -1.24
CA LEU A 894 3.54 23.12 -1.28
C LEU A 894 3.35 23.63 -2.71
N LEU A 895 4.04 23.04 -3.69
CA LEU A 895 3.84 23.37 -5.10
C LEU A 895 2.43 23.01 -5.56
N ALA A 896 1.92 21.83 -5.19
CA ALA A 896 0.56 21.40 -5.51
C ALA A 896 -0.53 22.33 -4.94
N ALA A 897 -0.23 23.09 -3.89
CA ALA A 897 -1.13 24.05 -3.27
C ALA A 897 -1.10 25.46 -3.90
N LYS A 898 -0.14 25.75 -4.79
CA LYS A 898 -0.09 27.04 -5.50
C LYS A 898 -1.21 27.14 -6.54
N GLU A 899 -1.61 28.36 -6.89
CA GLU A 899 -2.66 28.60 -7.88
C GLU A 899 -2.33 27.95 -9.24
N GLY A 900 -3.31 27.28 -9.84
CA GLY A 900 -3.13 26.55 -11.09
C GLY A 900 -2.38 25.23 -10.97
N TRP A 901 -1.81 24.89 -9.81
CA TRP A 901 -1.22 23.58 -9.55
C TRP A 901 -2.23 22.62 -8.90
N SER A 902 -1.89 21.34 -8.92
CA SER A 902 -2.57 20.25 -8.22
C SER A 902 -1.59 19.08 -8.09
N ARG A 903 -1.89 18.10 -7.25
CA ARG A 903 -1.06 16.88 -7.15
C ARG A 903 -0.90 16.18 -8.50
N ASP A 904 -1.97 16.13 -9.30
CA ASP A 904 -1.95 15.55 -10.65
C ASP A 904 -1.06 16.36 -11.61
N ARG A 905 -1.11 17.69 -11.55
CA ARG A 905 -0.27 18.57 -12.38
C ARG A 905 1.21 18.50 -11.96
N VAL A 906 1.48 18.45 -10.66
CA VAL A 906 2.83 18.19 -10.13
C VAL A 906 3.33 16.83 -10.60
N ASN A 907 2.50 15.79 -10.56
CA ASN A 907 2.86 14.46 -11.04
C ASN A 907 3.26 14.47 -12.53
N GLN A 908 2.43 15.07 -13.38
CA GLN A 908 2.75 15.22 -14.80
C GLN A 908 4.07 15.98 -15.02
N ALA A 909 4.30 17.08 -14.29
CA ALA A 909 5.51 17.88 -14.41
C ALA A 909 6.77 17.13 -13.95
N VAL A 910 6.68 16.35 -12.85
CA VAL A 910 7.79 15.55 -12.31
C VAL A 910 8.13 14.39 -13.25
N LEU A 911 7.14 13.65 -13.77
CA LEU A 911 7.38 12.50 -14.65
C LEU A 911 8.01 12.87 -16.00
N LYS A 912 7.97 14.15 -16.40
CA LYS A 912 8.75 14.67 -17.54
C LYS A 912 10.25 14.79 -17.25
N LYS A 913 10.63 14.96 -15.98
CA LYS A 913 12.03 15.20 -15.55
C LYS A 913 12.73 13.94 -15.07
N ILE A 914 11.98 12.95 -14.55
CA ILE A 914 12.55 11.74 -13.95
C ILE A 914 11.73 10.50 -14.31
N ARG A 915 12.42 9.39 -14.61
CA ARG A 915 11.79 8.10 -14.92
C ARG A 915 11.65 7.25 -13.65
N LEU A 916 10.48 7.29 -13.03
CA LEU A 916 10.16 6.52 -11.82
C LEU A 916 9.55 5.15 -12.14
N LYS A 917 10.28 4.31 -12.87
CA LYS A 917 9.92 2.90 -13.13
C LYS A 917 11.06 1.99 -12.69
N GLY A 918 10.89 1.27 -11.59
CA GLY A 918 11.88 0.33 -11.06
C GLY A 918 11.53 -1.14 -11.35
N ASP A 919 12.45 -2.02 -10.98
CA ASP A 919 12.31 -3.48 -11.11
C ASP A 919 11.80 -4.07 -9.80
N ILE A 920 10.58 -4.62 -9.82
CA ILE A 920 9.92 -5.21 -8.65
C ILE A 920 10.31 -6.69 -8.54
N SER A 921 10.83 -7.10 -7.37
CA SER A 921 11.07 -8.50 -7.03
C SER A 921 10.27 -8.90 -5.77
N SER A 922 9.83 -10.16 -5.70
CA SER A 922 9.10 -10.69 -4.54
C SER A 922 9.31 -12.19 -4.44
N LYS A 923 9.57 -12.72 -3.25
CA LYS A 923 9.76 -14.14 -2.96
C LYS A 923 8.44 -14.93 -2.96
N GLY A 924 7.30 -14.26 -2.80
CA GLY A 924 5.98 -14.90 -2.72
C GLY A 924 4.83 -13.91 -2.74
N ALA A 925 3.62 -14.41 -2.45
CA ALA A 925 2.42 -13.58 -2.32
C ALA A 925 2.32 -12.86 -0.96
N ASP A 926 2.99 -13.39 0.06
CA ASP A 926 3.10 -12.81 1.42
C ASP A 926 4.41 -12.00 1.61
N ASP A 927 5.19 -11.84 0.53
CA ASP A 927 6.33 -10.93 0.53
C ASP A 927 5.84 -9.58 0.02
N PRO A 928 5.96 -8.48 0.79
CA PRO A 928 5.52 -7.15 0.34
C PRO A 928 6.25 -6.68 -0.93
N GLY A 929 7.38 -7.32 -1.26
CA GLY A 929 8.19 -7.05 -2.42
C GLY A 929 9.27 -6.01 -2.16
N GLN A 930 10.28 -6.01 -3.02
CA GLN A 930 11.36 -5.03 -3.09
C GLN A 930 11.33 -4.37 -4.45
N ILE A 931 11.71 -3.10 -4.51
CA ILE A 931 11.90 -2.41 -5.78
C ILE A 931 13.28 -1.79 -5.84
N ALA A 932 13.97 -2.04 -6.96
CA ALA A 932 15.24 -1.42 -7.26
C ALA A 932 15.06 -0.36 -8.36
N PHE A 933 15.68 0.80 -8.17
CA PHE A 933 15.76 1.85 -9.19
C PHE A 933 17.23 2.11 -9.57
N SER A 934 17.92 1.07 -10.04
CA SER A 934 19.36 1.11 -10.32
C SER A 934 19.78 2.17 -11.34
N HIS A 935 18.85 2.65 -12.18
CA HIS A 935 19.10 3.72 -13.15
C HIS A 935 18.99 5.14 -12.57
N LEU A 936 18.38 5.33 -11.39
CA LEU A 936 18.23 6.65 -10.78
C LEU A 936 19.52 7.08 -10.10
N LYS A 937 19.86 8.36 -10.21
CA LYS A 937 21.08 8.94 -9.62
C LYS A 937 20.73 10.02 -8.59
N PRO A 938 21.59 10.25 -7.58
CA PRO A 938 21.44 11.38 -6.63
C PRO A 938 21.12 12.72 -7.30
N ASP A 939 21.81 13.00 -8.41
CA ASP A 939 21.66 14.26 -9.15
C ASP A 939 20.28 14.46 -9.76
N ASP A 940 19.56 13.39 -10.08
CA ASP A 940 18.19 13.50 -10.58
C ASP A 940 17.28 14.14 -9.52
N PHE A 941 17.45 13.74 -8.25
CA PHE A 941 16.68 14.27 -7.13
C PHE A 941 17.15 15.66 -6.69
N ASN A 942 18.47 15.91 -6.69
CA ASN A 942 19.00 17.24 -6.40
C ASN A 942 18.50 18.27 -7.43
N ARG A 943 18.50 17.91 -8.72
CA ARG A 943 17.98 18.76 -9.79
C ARG A 943 16.48 19.01 -9.62
N LEU A 944 15.71 17.95 -9.37
CA LEU A 944 14.27 18.04 -9.21
C LEU A 944 13.87 18.93 -8.03
N ARG A 945 14.54 18.78 -6.89
CA ARG A 945 14.30 19.60 -5.69
C ARG A 945 14.57 21.08 -5.91
N ILE A 946 15.69 21.43 -6.56
CA ILE A 946 16.00 22.83 -6.89
C ILE A 946 14.99 23.37 -7.92
N ALA A 947 14.59 22.55 -8.90
CA ALA A 947 13.58 22.92 -9.89
C ALA A 947 12.24 23.24 -9.22
N MET A 948 11.79 22.40 -8.28
CA MET A 948 10.57 22.64 -7.50
C MET A 948 10.68 23.93 -6.67
N ALA A 949 11.79 24.14 -5.96
CA ALA A 949 12.01 25.33 -5.15
C ALA A 949 11.96 26.62 -6.00
N LYS A 950 12.73 26.68 -7.09
CA LYS A 950 12.74 27.84 -7.99
C LYS A 950 11.37 28.07 -8.64
N THR A 951 10.68 26.99 -9.03
CA THR A 951 9.32 27.09 -9.58
C THR A 951 8.36 27.68 -8.56
N MET A 952 8.51 27.33 -7.27
CA MET A 952 7.67 27.86 -6.20
C MET A 952 7.97 29.33 -5.85
N SER A 953 9.25 29.74 -5.86
CA SER A 953 9.68 31.11 -5.50
C SER A 953 9.48 32.16 -6.60
N LEU A 954 9.26 31.77 -7.87
CA LEU A 954 8.91 32.72 -8.95
C LEU A 954 7.43 33.14 -8.95
N TRP A 955 6.58 32.47 -8.18
CA TRP A 955 5.11 32.65 -8.20
C TRP A 955 4.60 33.56 -7.06
N GLU A 956 5.38 34.57 -6.70
CA GLU A 956 4.96 35.72 -5.88
C GLU A 956 5.22 37.01 -6.68
#